data_AF-T1J621-F1
#
_entry.id   AF-T1J621-F1
#
_cell.length_a   1.000
_cell.length_b   1.000
_cell.length_c   1.000
_cell.angle_alpha   90.00
_cell.angle_beta   90.00
_cell.angle_gamma   90.00
#
_symmetry.space_group_name_H-M   'P 1'
#
loop_
_entity.id
_entity.type
_entity.pdbx_description
1 polymer ?
#
loop_
_entity_poly.entity_id
_entity_poly.type
_entity_poly.pdbx_seq_one_letter_code
_entity_poly.pdbx_strand_id
1 'polypeptide(L)'
;MAEATLKDASCLVSSLAHCDGRSSSSSGCQQLSRDMKRVSRYDIVQNKKLKKDNETKSVLESKPILTAQDVSIMVSQDEATLRKLIHDEIICLTQERGSEKSICPSEVARKLFPNGWRSVMQLVRDVGSDLALEGRILILQKGQAINPENVRGPIRFRYVQFLKILLMASSSYVGRRIVSAGYYGTVRYVGPIPPTEGEWLGIDWDNPNRGKHDGTHEGVKYFTASYPTSGSFLRPQKAEFGITYSDAVIQKYGFQKDDSANDQGDTYIGSNSVIKPIEFIGFDKIGQIQSQFHQLREICLHSMKIFGTDDDNVNELTPNVVELDLSESLLTSWFDVARIIKKFKHLKILHLNDNRLVISTDNDLKASFKTVSAIYLTRVQYDWNQVLTCAEMWPHISELVIAYNNIGIITQPKEPLFENLEKLDMDSNRIEGWQQILNLGHLPKLQYLNVNNCGIESIFFPNALPGHKTSSFPQLQILGLNDNKCDKWIHIAELNKLKKLKELRMRNNPICDTETPALLRQLFIAKIGGLKMLNRVQVTSDERRGAEIDYLKKYGLLWIQINGQKLVDAGSILPSEFLTEHPRYLELVKQYGAAEESEYKITKQTLKNKLVSLKICSPLLPNMDPIIKKLPLTMSVLKLKSMLPKLLKLDAQSINLSYKPEKVIDREVEIPLDNDLQELNFFSIENNDTILVRW
;
A
#
# COMPACT_ATOMS: atom_id res chain seq x y z
N MET A 1 -18.99 -14.52 -5.79
CA MET A 1 -17.58 -14.74 -6.20
C MET A 1 -17.10 -13.78 -7.30
N ALA A 2 -17.97 -13.09 -8.05
CA ALA A 2 -17.56 -12.04 -9.01
C ALA A 2 -17.47 -10.62 -8.41
N GLU A 3 -18.04 -10.36 -7.23
CA GLU A 3 -17.94 -9.06 -6.53
C GLU A 3 -16.63 -8.84 -5.78
N ALA A 4 -15.84 -9.90 -5.55
CA ALA A 4 -14.54 -9.78 -4.90
C ALA A 4 -13.42 -9.33 -5.87
N THR A 5 -13.62 -9.54 -7.18
CA THR A 5 -12.58 -9.33 -8.20
C THR A 5 -12.56 -7.91 -8.77
N LEU A 6 -13.60 -7.10 -8.52
CA LEU A 6 -13.68 -5.68 -8.92
C LEU A 6 -13.19 -4.72 -7.83
N LYS A 7 -13.16 -5.15 -6.56
CA LYS A 7 -12.63 -4.38 -5.42
C LYS A 7 -11.12 -4.11 -5.53
N ASP A 8 -10.44 -4.94 -6.31
CA ASP A 8 -8.99 -4.95 -6.46
C ASP A 8 -8.52 -4.14 -7.68
N ALA A 9 -9.37 -3.91 -8.70
CA ALA A 9 -8.91 -3.36 -9.99
C ALA A 9 -8.57 -1.86 -9.96
N SER A 10 -9.31 -1.01 -9.23
CA SER A 10 -8.98 0.43 -9.19
C SER A 10 -7.82 0.75 -8.23
N CYS A 11 -7.52 -0.14 -7.28
CA CYS A 11 -6.43 -0.01 -6.31
C CYS A 11 -5.13 -0.70 -6.78
N LEU A 12 -5.22 -1.75 -7.61
CA LEU A 12 -4.05 -2.40 -8.23
C LEU A 12 -3.50 -1.65 -9.44
N VAL A 13 -4.33 -0.92 -10.19
CA VAL A 13 -3.85 -0.17 -11.37
C VAL A 13 -2.89 0.97 -10.97
N SER A 14 -3.04 1.56 -9.78
CA SER A 14 -2.08 2.53 -9.25
C SER A 14 -0.79 1.90 -8.70
N SER A 15 -0.86 0.66 -8.16
CA SER A 15 0.33 -0.09 -7.71
C SER A 15 1.13 -0.72 -8.85
N LEU A 16 0.49 -1.16 -9.95
CA LEU A 16 1.17 -1.80 -11.08
C LEU A 16 1.78 -0.80 -12.08
N ALA A 17 1.34 0.46 -12.09
CA ALA A 17 1.96 1.52 -12.91
C ALA A 17 3.36 1.95 -12.42
N HIS A 18 3.84 1.42 -11.29
CA HIS A 18 5.15 1.74 -10.70
C HIS A 18 6.25 0.70 -10.99
N CYS A 19 5.98 -0.28 -11.84
CA CYS A 19 6.96 -1.28 -12.28
C CYS A 19 7.14 -1.25 -13.80
N ASP A 20 7.66 -0.16 -14.35
CA ASP A 20 8.36 -0.21 -15.65
C ASP A 20 9.30 0.99 -15.81
N GLY A 21 10.50 0.83 -15.26
CA GLY A 21 11.61 1.76 -15.42
C GLY A 21 12.80 1.04 -16.04
N ARG A 22 12.70 0.66 -17.32
CA ARG A 22 13.83 0.48 -18.28
C ARG A 22 13.33 -0.03 -19.64
N SER A 23 13.23 0.86 -20.63
CA SER A 23 13.91 0.73 -21.93
C SER A 23 13.48 1.85 -22.89
N SER A 24 14.45 2.30 -23.67
CA SER A 24 14.48 3.46 -24.54
C SER A 24 13.81 3.25 -25.91
N SER A 25 13.03 4.22 -26.41
CA SER A 25 13.09 4.65 -27.83
C SER A 25 12.36 6.00 -28.05
N SER A 26 12.94 6.83 -28.92
CA SER A 26 12.80 8.28 -29.01
C SER A 26 11.82 8.79 -30.09
N SER A 27 10.82 8.01 -30.50
CA SER A 27 9.88 8.40 -31.57
C SER A 27 8.51 8.93 -31.08
N GLY A 28 8.11 8.66 -29.83
CA GLY A 28 6.81 9.08 -29.28
C GLY A 28 6.72 10.57 -28.89
N CYS A 29 7.84 11.23 -28.57
CA CYS A 29 7.84 12.62 -28.09
C CYS A 29 7.56 13.68 -29.18
N GLN A 30 7.64 13.34 -30.47
CA GLN A 30 7.38 14.31 -31.55
C GLN A 30 5.90 14.38 -31.98
N GLN A 31 5.07 13.40 -31.60
CA GLN A 31 3.63 13.39 -31.92
C GLN A 31 2.83 14.21 -30.89
N LEU A 32 3.14 14.07 -29.59
CA LEU A 32 2.48 14.80 -28.48
C LEU A 32 2.69 16.33 -28.53
N SER A 33 3.79 16.79 -29.14
CA SER A 33 4.08 18.23 -29.34
C SER A 33 3.24 18.87 -30.45
N ARG A 34 2.72 18.07 -31.41
CA ARG A 34 1.85 18.57 -32.48
C ARG A 34 0.39 18.63 -32.06
N ASP A 35 -0.06 17.72 -31.19
CA ASP A 35 -1.44 17.68 -30.72
C ASP A 35 -1.74 18.77 -29.67
N MET A 36 -0.78 19.14 -28.82
CA MET A 36 -0.90 20.29 -27.91
C MET A 36 -1.03 21.64 -28.62
N LYS A 37 -0.52 21.78 -29.86
CA LYS A 37 -0.66 23.03 -30.65
C LYS A 37 -2.01 23.15 -31.36
N ARG A 38 -2.80 22.07 -31.45
CA ARG A 38 -4.16 22.09 -32.02
C ARG A 38 -5.23 22.48 -30.99
N VAL A 39 -5.06 22.09 -29.73
CA VAL A 39 -5.99 22.44 -28.63
C VAL A 39 -5.97 23.95 -28.32
N SER A 40 -4.80 24.59 -28.37
CA SER A 40 -4.65 26.03 -28.10
C SER A 40 -5.36 26.97 -29.10
N ARG A 41 -5.83 26.50 -30.27
CA ARG A 41 -6.59 27.32 -31.23
C ARG A 41 -8.11 27.16 -31.11
N TYR A 42 -8.60 26.13 -30.42
CA TYR A 42 -10.04 25.91 -30.23
C TYR A 42 -10.62 26.78 -29.09
N ASP A 43 -9.82 27.08 -28.06
CA ASP A 43 -10.27 27.84 -26.88
C ASP A 43 -10.35 29.37 -27.08
N ILE A 44 -9.87 29.89 -28.21
CA ILE A 44 -9.93 31.33 -28.52
C ILE A 44 -11.23 31.70 -29.25
N VAL A 45 -11.98 30.72 -29.79
CA VAL A 45 -13.21 30.99 -30.57
C VAL A 45 -14.49 30.89 -29.74
N GLN A 46 -14.50 30.16 -28.61
CA GLN A 46 -15.72 29.99 -27.78
C GLN A 46 -15.94 31.10 -26.75
N ASN A 47 -14.90 31.85 -26.36
CA ASN A 47 -15.01 32.95 -25.38
C ASN A 47 -15.63 34.26 -25.94
N LYS A 48 -16.14 34.26 -27.18
CA LYS A 48 -16.88 35.39 -27.77
C LYS A 48 -18.39 35.16 -27.92
N LYS A 49 -18.91 33.97 -27.60
CA LYS A 49 -20.34 33.63 -27.84
C LYS A 49 -21.23 33.55 -26.60
N LEU A 50 -20.68 33.62 -25.39
CA LEU A 50 -21.42 33.62 -24.11
C LEU A 50 -21.56 35.02 -23.50
N LYS A 51 -22.10 35.96 -24.28
CA LYS A 51 -22.47 37.31 -23.78
C LYS A 51 -23.82 37.81 -24.28
N LYS A 52 -24.67 36.92 -24.78
CA LYS A 52 -26.08 37.18 -25.06
C LYS A 52 -26.87 35.99 -24.53
N ASP A 53 -27.99 36.33 -23.90
CA ASP A 53 -29.06 35.42 -23.46
C ASP A 53 -28.89 34.92 -22.02
N ASN A 54 -29.39 35.73 -21.08
CA ASN A 54 -30.10 35.25 -19.89
C ASN A 54 -30.92 36.41 -19.29
N GLU A 55 -32.14 36.57 -19.80
CA GLU A 55 -33.26 37.17 -19.09
C GLU A 55 -34.18 36.05 -18.57
N THR A 56 -34.91 36.37 -17.48
CA THR A 56 -36.07 35.70 -16.86
C THR A 56 -35.88 34.59 -15.78
N LYS A 57 -35.98 35.04 -14.50
CA LYS A 57 -36.97 34.71 -13.44
C LYS A 57 -37.34 33.23 -13.17
N SER A 58 -37.67 32.75 -11.96
CA SER A 58 -37.58 33.11 -10.53
C SER A 58 -38.41 32.06 -9.79
N VAL A 59 -37.90 31.38 -8.76
CA VAL A 59 -38.73 30.76 -7.71
C VAL A 59 -37.99 30.95 -6.39
N LEU A 60 -38.42 31.96 -5.61
CA LEU A 60 -37.94 32.26 -4.26
C LEU A 60 -39.03 31.80 -3.29
N GLU A 61 -38.68 30.88 -2.39
CA GLU A 61 -39.45 30.64 -1.18
C GLU A 61 -39.42 31.93 -0.31
N SER A 62 -40.59 32.35 0.15
CA SER A 62 -40.78 33.62 0.85
C SER A 62 -40.27 33.56 2.30
N LYS A 63 -39.23 34.35 2.61
CA LYS A 63 -38.75 34.62 3.98
C LYS A 63 -39.80 35.42 4.78
N PRO A 64 -40.03 35.13 6.08
CA PRO A 64 -41.00 35.85 6.90
C PRO A 64 -40.50 37.27 7.25
N ILE A 65 -41.40 38.25 7.17
CA ILE A 65 -41.15 39.65 7.52
C ILE A 65 -41.61 39.89 8.97
N LEU A 66 -40.69 40.26 9.86
CA LEU A 66 -40.97 40.46 11.29
C LEU A 66 -41.22 41.93 11.65
N THR A 67 -42.12 42.19 12.60
CA THR A 67 -42.51 43.53 13.08
C THR A 67 -41.63 44.02 14.24
N ALA A 68 -41.73 45.32 14.59
CA ALA A 68 -40.95 45.92 15.69
C ALA A 68 -41.24 45.28 17.06
N GLN A 69 -42.46 44.76 17.25
CA GLN A 69 -42.85 44.01 18.45
C GLN A 69 -42.23 42.61 18.46
N ASP A 70 -42.12 41.94 17.31
CA ASP A 70 -41.48 40.61 17.18
C ASP A 70 -39.98 40.66 17.48
N VAL A 71 -39.30 41.75 17.09
CA VAL A 71 -37.87 41.98 17.37
C VAL A 71 -37.62 42.13 18.88
N SER A 72 -38.50 42.82 19.60
CA SER A 72 -38.33 43.01 21.04
C SER A 72 -38.60 41.73 21.83
N ILE A 73 -39.45 40.84 21.32
CA ILE A 73 -39.75 39.53 21.93
C ILE A 73 -38.62 38.54 21.64
N MET A 74 -38.13 38.41 20.39
CA MET A 74 -37.03 37.50 20.05
C MET A 74 -35.70 37.85 20.74
N VAL A 75 -35.38 39.14 20.92
CA VAL A 75 -34.17 39.60 21.65
C VAL A 75 -34.18 39.15 23.12
N SER A 76 -35.34 38.79 23.68
CA SER A 76 -35.48 38.36 25.07
C SER A 76 -35.53 36.84 25.28
N GLN A 77 -35.58 36.02 24.22
CA GLN A 77 -35.76 34.57 24.35
C GLN A 77 -34.78 33.66 23.56
N ASP A 78 -34.10 34.14 22.50
CA ASP A 78 -33.04 33.34 21.83
C ASP A 78 -32.09 34.19 20.94
N GLU A 79 -31.03 34.73 21.54
CA GLU A 79 -30.02 35.55 20.84
C GLU A 79 -29.24 34.77 19.77
N ALA A 80 -29.05 33.46 19.93
CA ALA A 80 -28.27 32.63 19.02
C ALA A 80 -28.96 32.46 17.66
N THR A 81 -30.29 32.24 17.67
CA THR A 81 -31.10 32.16 16.44
C THR A 81 -31.12 33.50 15.70
N LEU A 82 -31.19 34.62 16.44
CA LEU A 82 -31.16 35.96 15.86
C LEU A 82 -29.81 36.29 15.21
N ARG A 83 -28.69 35.94 15.87
CA ARG A 83 -27.33 36.07 15.32
C ARG A 83 -27.16 35.25 14.04
N LYS A 84 -27.67 34.02 14.01
CA LYS A 84 -27.63 33.15 12.83
C LYS A 84 -28.40 33.75 11.63
N LEU A 85 -29.61 34.27 11.87
CA LEU A 85 -30.40 34.91 10.81
C LEU A 85 -29.69 36.13 10.20
N ILE A 86 -29.05 36.95 11.05
CA ILE A 86 -28.25 38.10 10.61
C ILE A 86 -27.01 37.65 9.84
N HIS A 87 -26.31 36.63 10.34
CA HIS A 87 -25.14 36.04 9.69
C HIS A 87 -25.46 35.61 8.25
N ASP A 88 -26.51 34.80 8.08
CA ASP A 88 -26.89 34.24 6.78
C ASP A 88 -27.29 35.34 5.78
N GLU A 89 -27.96 36.39 6.26
CA GLU A 89 -28.34 37.51 5.40
C GLU A 89 -27.15 38.40 5.01
N ILE A 90 -26.16 38.59 5.89
CA ILE A 90 -24.91 39.30 5.53
C ILE A 90 -24.21 38.54 4.41
N ILE A 91 -24.06 37.22 4.52
CA ILE A 91 -23.43 36.39 3.48
C ILE A 91 -24.23 36.47 2.17
N CYS A 92 -25.55 36.26 2.23
CA CYS A 92 -26.42 36.33 1.07
C CYS A 92 -26.32 37.69 0.33
N LEU A 93 -26.49 38.80 1.04
CA LEU A 93 -26.45 40.14 0.43
C LEU A 93 -25.06 40.52 -0.09
N THR A 94 -23.99 40.12 0.60
CA THR A 94 -22.64 40.41 0.12
C THR A 94 -22.30 39.59 -1.13
N GLN A 95 -22.75 38.34 -1.21
CA GLN A 95 -22.60 37.48 -2.40
C GLN A 95 -23.42 37.97 -3.59
N GLU A 96 -24.71 38.27 -3.40
CA GLU A 96 -25.60 38.85 -4.43
C GLU A 96 -24.99 40.12 -5.04
N ARG A 97 -24.32 40.93 -4.21
CA ARG A 97 -23.71 42.18 -4.64
C ARG A 97 -22.40 41.98 -5.44
N GLY A 98 -21.73 40.83 -5.28
CA GLY A 98 -20.47 40.47 -5.94
C GLY A 98 -19.20 40.97 -5.24
N SER A 99 -18.07 40.29 -5.47
CA SER A 99 -16.79 40.45 -4.74
C SER A 99 -16.14 41.83 -4.80
N GLU A 100 -16.45 42.63 -5.82
CA GLU A 100 -15.86 43.97 -6.01
C GLU A 100 -16.67 45.08 -5.32
N LYS A 101 -17.91 44.80 -4.95
CA LYS A 101 -18.85 45.77 -4.38
C LYS A 101 -19.04 45.50 -2.88
N SER A 102 -19.72 46.42 -2.19
CA SER A 102 -19.97 46.31 -0.75
C SER A 102 -21.37 46.77 -0.40
N ILE A 103 -21.90 46.29 0.73
CA ILE A 103 -23.21 46.64 1.28
C ILE A 103 -23.05 47.43 2.58
N CYS A 104 -24.02 48.25 2.94
CA CYS A 104 -24.08 48.88 4.26
C CYS A 104 -24.76 47.94 5.28
N PRO A 105 -24.33 47.90 6.56
CA PRO A 105 -25.01 47.12 7.60
C PRO A 105 -26.51 47.46 7.73
N SER A 106 -26.90 48.71 7.44
CA SER A 106 -28.31 49.10 7.46
C SER A 106 -29.15 48.47 6.35
N GLU A 107 -28.54 48.00 5.25
CA GLU A 107 -29.23 47.26 4.19
C GLU A 107 -29.67 45.88 4.70
N VAL A 108 -28.79 45.20 5.45
CA VAL A 108 -29.09 43.92 6.13
C VAL A 108 -30.19 44.11 7.16
N ALA A 109 -30.03 45.11 8.05
CA ALA A 109 -30.97 45.38 9.13
C ALA A 109 -32.37 45.73 8.60
N ARG A 110 -32.47 46.51 7.51
CA ARG A 110 -33.75 46.89 6.90
C ARG A 110 -34.42 45.75 6.14
N LYS A 111 -33.65 44.81 5.58
CA LYS A 111 -34.18 43.67 4.85
C LYS A 111 -34.78 42.62 5.80
N LEU A 112 -34.12 42.38 6.93
CA LEU A 112 -34.62 41.45 7.96
C LEU A 112 -35.69 42.08 8.87
N PHE A 113 -35.53 43.36 9.21
CA PHE A 113 -36.36 44.02 10.23
C PHE A 113 -36.86 45.40 9.74
N PRO A 114 -37.77 45.46 8.76
CA PRO A 114 -38.21 46.72 8.15
C PRO A 114 -38.75 47.73 9.17
N ASN A 115 -39.50 47.23 10.15
CA ASN A 115 -40.06 47.97 11.25
C ASN A 115 -39.19 47.72 12.49
N GLY A 116 -38.18 48.56 12.75
CA GLY A 116 -37.32 48.43 13.95
C GLY A 116 -35.83 48.22 13.69
N TRP A 117 -35.36 48.21 12.43
CA TRP A 117 -33.95 47.99 12.06
C TRP A 117 -32.90 48.77 12.88
N ARG A 118 -33.25 49.93 13.47
CA ARG A 118 -32.33 50.72 14.30
C ARG A 118 -31.93 50.02 15.60
N SER A 119 -32.83 49.27 16.24
CA SER A 119 -32.54 48.61 17.52
C SER A 119 -31.56 47.44 17.38
N VAL A 120 -31.52 46.82 16.19
CA VAL A 120 -30.62 45.69 15.88
C VAL A 120 -29.32 46.10 15.19
N MET A 121 -29.10 47.39 14.95
CA MET A 121 -27.92 47.89 14.23
C MET A 121 -26.61 47.52 14.91
N GLN A 122 -26.55 47.49 16.24
CA GLN A 122 -25.36 47.09 16.96
C GLN A 122 -25.09 45.60 16.77
N LEU A 123 -26.11 44.76 16.92
CA LEU A 123 -26.00 43.31 16.70
C LEU A 123 -25.56 42.97 15.27
N VAL A 124 -26.07 43.67 14.25
CA VAL A 124 -25.63 43.50 12.85
C VAL A 124 -24.17 43.91 12.65
N ARG A 125 -23.69 44.92 13.38
CA ARG A 125 -22.27 45.29 13.36
C ARG A 125 -21.42 44.22 14.05
N ASP A 126 -21.87 43.71 15.18
CA ASP A 126 -21.15 42.69 15.95
C ASP A 126 -21.03 41.38 15.14
N VAL A 127 -22.13 40.89 14.57
CA VAL A 127 -22.11 39.70 13.68
C VAL A 127 -21.26 39.95 12.43
N GLY A 128 -21.26 41.17 11.89
CA GLY A 128 -20.37 41.54 10.80
C GLY A 128 -18.88 41.56 11.19
N SER A 129 -18.56 41.94 12.43
CA SER A 129 -17.20 41.84 12.98
C SER A 129 -16.79 40.38 13.18
N ASP A 130 -17.69 39.53 13.70
CA ASP A 130 -17.44 38.09 13.84
C ASP A 130 -17.13 37.45 12.47
N LEU A 131 -17.98 37.70 11.47
CA LEU A 131 -17.77 37.25 10.09
C LEU A 131 -16.47 37.76 9.43
N ALA A 132 -16.02 38.95 9.83
CA ALA A 132 -14.77 39.51 9.35
C ALA A 132 -13.54 38.91 10.04
N LEU A 133 -13.64 38.59 11.33
CA LEU A 133 -12.63 37.83 12.08
C LEU A 133 -12.50 36.40 11.54
N GLU A 134 -13.62 35.78 11.17
CA GLU A 134 -13.69 34.45 10.53
C GLU A 134 -13.21 34.44 9.07
N GLY A 135 -12.89 35.61 8.51
CA GLY A 135 -12.37 35.71 7.16
C GLY A 135 -13.40 35.51 6.04
N ARG A 136 -14.69 35.69 6.33
CA ARG A 136 -15.79 35.50 5.38
C ARG A 136 -16.16 36.77 4.62
N ILE A 137 -15.92 37.93 5.24
CA ILE A 137 -16.17 39.27 4.67
C ILE A 137 -15.06 40.25 5.04
N LEU A 138 -14.96 41.38 4.34
CA LEU A 138 -14.16 42.54 4.75
C LEU A 138 -15.07 43.64 5.30
N ILE A 139 -14.65 44.25 6.40
CA ILE A 139 -15.19 45.55 6.85
C ILE A 139 -14.39 46.66 6.18
N LEU A 140 -15.09 47.54 5.47
CA LEU A 140 -14.51 48.66 4.74
C LEU A 140 -14.93 49.99 5.34
N GLN A 141 -13.98 50.92 5.43
CA GLN A 141 -14.24 52.34 5.73
C GLN A 141 -13.56 53.19 4.66
N LYS A 142 -14.31 54.11 4.05
CA LYS A 142 -13.85 54.91 2.89
C LYS A 142 -13.27 54.04 1.75
N GLY A 143 -13.78 52.82 1.58
CA GLY A 143 -13.34 51.87 0.54
C GLY A 143 -12.10 51.04 0.88
N GLN A 144 -11.46 51.27 2.03
CA GLN A 144 -10.30 50.51 2.50
C GLN A 144 -10.69 49.51 3.58
N ALA A 145 -10.08 48.33 3.58
CA ALA A 145 -10.29 47.30 4.61
C ALA A 145 -9.69 47.75 5.95
N ILE A 146 -10.43 47.54 7.03
CA ILE A 146 -10.06 47.92 8.39
C ILE A 146 -10.16 46.72 9.34
N ASN A 147 -9.44 46.78 10.46
CA ASN A 147 -9.52 45.76 11.50
C ASN A 147 -10.95 45.74 12.10
N PRO A 148 -11.61 44.57 12.22
CA PRO A 148 -12.95 44.44 12.79
C PRO A 148 -13.06 44.76 14.29
N GLU A 149 -11.94 44.87 15.02
CA GLU A 149 -11.93 45.27 16.43
C GLU A 149 -12.13 46.78 16.59
N ASN A 150 -13.10 47.18 17.44
CA ASN A 150 -13.37 48.57 17.83
C ASN A 150 -13.71 49.54 16.68
N VAL A 151 -14.44 49.07 15.67
CA VAL A 151 -14.78 49.89 14.50
C VAL A 151 -15.77 51.01 14.83
N ARG A 152 -15.37 52.26 14.57
CA ARG A 152 -16.19 53.46 14.78
C ARG A 152 -16.55 54.15 13.46
N GLY A 153 -17.79 54.62 13.36
CA GLY A 153 -18.29 55.39 12.23
C GLY A 153 -18.95 54.55 11.12
N PRO A 154 -19.07 55.09 9.89
CA PRO A 154 -19.70 54.43 8.75
C PRO A 154 -18.81 53.31 8.19
N ILE A 155 -19.39 52.12 8.06
CA ILE A 155 -18.71 50.91 7.56
C ILE A 155 -19.51 50.26 6.43
N ARG A 156 -18.85 49.41 5.66
CA ARG A 156 -19.46 48.56 4.63
C ARG A 156 -18.93 47.13 4.71
N PHE A 157 -19.76 46.16 4.38
CA PHE A 157 -19.38 44.75 4.29
C PHE A 157 -19.14 44.37 2.83
N ARG A 158 -18.04 43.71 2.53
CA ARG A 158 -17.71 43.19 1.19
C ARG A 158 -17.50 41.69 1.28
N TYR A 159 -18.11 40.94 0.37
CA TYR A 159 -17.92 39.51 0.30
C TYR A 159 -16.46 39.17 0.02
N VAL A 160 -15.94 38.18 0.74
CA VAL A 160 -14.68 37.55 0.39
C VAL A 160 -14.98 36.17 -0.14
N GLN A 161 -14.77 36.00 -1.45
CA GLN A 161 -14.59 34.67 -1.99
C GLN A 161 -13.35 34.09 -1.33
N PHE A 162 -13.48 32.92 -0.72
CA PHE A 162 -12.54 32.28 0.24
C PHE A 162 -11.06 32.18 -0.23
N LEU A 163 -10.73 32.64 -1.44
CA LEU A 163 -9.38 32.91 -1.92
C LEU A 163 -8.78 34.29 -1.55
N LYS A 164 -9.56 35.30 -1.11
CA LYS A 164 -9.06 36.70 -0.98
C LYS A 164 -8.67 37.18 0.42
N ILE A 165 -9.02 36.50 1.52
CA ILE A 165 -8.53 36.87 2.87
C ILE A 165 -7.14 36.30 3.20
N LEU A 166 -6.69 35.25 2.49
CA LEU A 166 -5.27 34.89 2.50
C LEU A 166 -4.39 35.79 1.61
N LEU A 167 -4.99 36.66 0.79
CA LEU A 167 -4.28 37.57 -0.11
C LEU A 167 -3.88 38.91 0.56
N MET A 168 -4.28 39.17 1.81
CA MET A 168 -3.94 40.43 2.52
C MET A 168 -2.97 40.25 3.68
N ALA A 169 -2.52 39.02 3.98
CA ALA A 169 -1.41 38.75 4.87
C ALA A 169 -0.27 38.17 4.03
N SER A 170 0.58 39.04 3.47
CA SER A 170 1.79 38.69 2.69
C SER A 170 2.90 37.99 3.51
N SER A 171 2.53 37.28 4.59
CA SER A 171 3.34 36.38 5.41
C SER A 171 2.73 34.96 5.56
N SER A 172 1.53 34.69 5.03
CA SER A 172 0.70 33.53 5.42
C SER A 172 0.88 32.24 4.59
N TYR A 173 1.60 32.25 3.47
CA TYR A 173 1.75 31.04 2.64
C TYR A 173 2.96 30.18 3.04
N VAL A 174 3.91 30.72 3.79
CA VAL A 174 5.11 29.96 4.18
C VAL A 174 4.72 28.72 4.97
N GLY A 175 5.27 27.57 4.58
CA GLY A 175 4.94 26.26 5.14
C GLY A 175 3.78 25.55 4.44
N ARG A 176 2.95 26.24 3.63
CA ARG A 176 1.89 25.57 2.86
C ARG A 176 2.45 24.75 1.71
N ARG A 177 1.80 23.63 1.43
CA ARG A 177 2.05 22.82 0.24
C ARG A 177 1.24 23.33 -0.94
N ILE A 178 1.82 23.22 -2.13
CA ILE A 178 1.21 23.62 -3.40
C ILE A 178 1.49 22.59 -4.48
N VAL A 179 0.64 22.60 -5.51
CA VAL A 179 0.91 21.94 -6.79
C VAL A 179 1.14 23.00 -7.87
N SER A 180 2.10 22.76 -8.76
CA SER A 180 2.23 23.54 -9.99
C SER A 180 2.71 22.66 -11.14
N ALA A 181 1.93 22.62 -12.22
CA ALA A 181 2.22 21.79 -13.39
C ALA A 181 2.48 20.31 -13.04
N GLY A 182 1.69 19.75 -12.10
CA GLY A 182 1.81 18.37 -11.64
C GLY A 182 2.92 18.10 -10.62
N TYR A 183 3.70 19.11 -10.22
CA TYR A 183 4.75 18.95 -9.20
C TYR A 183 4.32 19.50 -7.85
N TYR A 184 4.61 18.76 -6.79
CA TYR A 184 4.36 19.13 -5.41
C TYR A 184 5.57 19.85 -4.81
N GLY A 185 5.31 20.88 -4.01
CA GLY A 185 6.35 21.61 -3.30
C GLY A 185 5.82 22.37 -2.09
N THR A 186 6.74 22.90 -1.31
CA THR A 186 6.45 23.66 -0.09
C THR A 186 6.89 25.11 -0.28
N VAL A 187 6.01 26.06 0.06
CA VAL A 187 6.36 27.48 0.05
C VAL A 187 7.33 27.77 1.21
N ARG A 188 8.52 28.27 0.90
CA ARG A 188 9.57 28.65 1.85
C ARG A 188 9.77 30.15 1.98
N TYR A 189 9.35 30.91 0.97
CA TYR A 189 9.48 32.36 0.94
C TYR A 189 8.27 32.99 0.26
N VAL A 190 7.85 34.16 0.74
CA VAL A 190 6.85 35.00 0.10
C VAL A 190 7.38 36.43 0.14
N GLY A 191 7.51 37.06 -1.03
CA GLY A 191 7.95 38.46 -1.08
C GLY A 191 8.54 38.89 -2.43
N PRO A 192 9.03 40.14 -2.50
CA PRO A 192 9.61 40.69 -3.72
C PRO A 192 11.02 40.17 -3.99
N ILE A 193 11.38 40.06 -5.27
CA ILE A 193 12.72 39.63 -5.71
C ILE A 193 13.29 40.68 -6.67
N PRO A 194 14.04 41.67 -6.17
CA PRO A 194 14.62 42.70 -7.02
C PRO A 194 15.49 42.11 -8.15
N PRO A 195 15.50 42.73 -9.34
CA PRO A 195 14.76 43.94 -9.72
C PRO A 195 13.31 43.64 -10.17
N THR A 196 12.83 42.41 -10.07
CA THR A 196 11.51 42.04 -10.57
C THR A 196 10.39 42.57 -9.66
N GLU A 197 9.37 43.17 -10.27
CA GLU A 197 8.21 43.70 -9.53
C GLU A 197 7.23 42.60 -9.11
N GLY A 198 6.48 42.87 -8.05
CA GLY A 198 5.42 42.00 -7.53
C GLY A 198 5.91 40.88 -6.60
N GLU A 199 4.95 40.18 -6.01
CA GLU A 199 5.20 39.08 -5.08
C GLU A 199 5.63 37.80 -5.81
N TRP A 200 6.52 37.05 -5.16
CA TRP A 200 6.99 35.74 -5.57
C TRP A 200 6.90 34.75 -4.43
N LEU A 201 6.62 33.50 -4.78
CA LEU A 201 6.71 32.36 -3.88
C LEU A 201 8.06 31.67 -4.13
N GLY A 202 8.91 31.59 -3.12
CA GLY A 202 10.03 30.67 -3.13
C GLY A 202 9.53 29.27 -2.77
N ILE A 203 9.62 28.34 -3.70
CA ILE A 203 9.14 26.97 -3.57
C ILE A 203 10.34 26.02 -3.45
N ASP A 204 10.26 25.11 -2.49
CA ASP A 204 11.12 23.94 -2.36
C ASP A 204 10.35 22.72 -2.88
N TRP A 205 10.72 22.21 -4.06
CA TRP A 205 10.02 21.10 -4.71
C TRP A 205 10.39 19.76 -4.08
N ASP A 206 9.40 18.90 -3.89
CA ASP A 206 9.60 17.54 -3.41
C ASP A 206 10.48 16.72 -4.37
N ASN A 207 10.40 17.01 -5.67
CA ASN A 207 11.30 16.47 -6.69
C ASN A 207 12.56 17.35 -6.82
N PRO A 208 13.76 16.84 -6.48
CA PRO A 208 15.01 17.62 -6.52
C PRO A 208 15.37 18.17 -7.91
N ASN A 209 14.92 17.51 -8.98
CA ASN A 209 15.27 17.85 -10.36
C ASN A 209 14.35 18.89 -10.99
N ARG A 210 13.27 19.28 -10.29
CA ARG A 210 12.25 20.20 -10.81
C ARG A 210 12.62 21.67 -10.62
N GLY A 211 13.43 22.00 -9.63
CA GLY A 211 13.83 23.37 -9.38
C GLY A 211 15.03 23.81 -10.22
N LYS A 212 15.68 24.90 -9.78
CA LYS A 212 16.80 25.54 -10.48
C LYS A 212 17.95 25.94 -9.55
N HIS A 213 17.66 26.17 -8.26
CA HIS A 213 18.60 26.77 -7.33
C HIS A 213 18.36 26.28 -5.90
N ASP A 214 19.24 26.67 -4.98
CA ASP A 214 19.19 26.32 -3.56
C ASP A 214 18.36 27.32 -2.72
N GLY A 215 17.72 28.29 -3.40
CA GLY A 215 16.96 29.40 -2.82
C GLY A 215 17.70 30.75 -2.89
N THR A 216 18.86 30.78 -3.53
CA THR A 216 19.60 32.00 -3.89
C THR A 216 19.19 32.52 -5.27
N HIS A 217 19.09 33.85 -5.42
CA HIS A 217 18.93 34.53 -6.70
C HIS A 217 19.79 35.80 -6.72
N GLU A 218 20.61 35.98 -7.76
CA GLU A 218 21.51 37.14 -7.93
C GLU A 218 22.38 37.41 -6.68
N GLY A 219 22.91 36.35 -6.06
CA GLY A 219 23.76 36.43 -4.87
C GLY A 219 23.01 36.65 -3.54
N VAL A 220 21.69 36.84 -3.55
CA VAL A 220 20.86 37.01 -2.35
C VAL A 220 20.16 35.69 -2.00
N LYS A 221 20.31 35.25 -0.75
CA LYS A 221 19.66 34.04 -0.22
C LYS A 221 18.29 34.39 0.36
N TYR A 222 17.21 33.89 -0.25
CA TYR A 222 15.84 34.14 0.19
C TYR A 222 15.28 33.02 1.06
N PHE A 223 15.66 31.78 0.74
CA PHE A 223 15.34 30.59 1.53
C PHE A 223 16.39 29.50 1.31
N THR A 224 16.32 28.44 2.11
CA THR A 224 17.12 27.23 1.92
C THR A 224 16.24 26.12 1.40
N ALA A 225 16.52 25.66 0.18
CA ALA A 225 15.86 24.50 -0.41
C ALA A 225 16.47 23.19 0.11
N SER A 226 15.71 22.09 0.06
CA SER A 226 16.13 20.79 0.60
C SER A 226 17.28 20.16 -0.21
N TYR A 227 17.38 20.50 -1.50
CA TYR A 227 18.45 20.10 -2.41
C TYR A 227 18.99 21.31 -3.19
N PRO A 228 20.24 21.25 -3.69
CA PRO A 228 20.88 22.36 -4.43
C PRO A 228 20.08 22.87 -5.64
N THR A 229 19.23 22.02 -6.22
CA THR A 229 18.43 22.34 -7.41
C THR A 229 16.93 22.28 -7.14
N SER A 230 16.47 22.07 -5.91
CA SER A 230 15.03 21.90 -5.62
C SER A 230 14.26 23.22 -5.51
N GLY A 231 14.94 24.36 -5.39
CA GLY A 231 14.31 25.67 -5.24
C GLY A 231 13.83 26.28 -6.56
N SER A 232 12.72 27.01 -6.54
CA SER A 232 12.28 27.89 -7.63
C SER A 232 11.54 29.11 -7.11
N PHE A 233 11.56 30.20 -7.86
CA PHE A 233 10.62 31.30 -7.66
C PHE A 233 9.43 31.18 -8.62
N LEU A 234 8.22 31.20 -8.07
CA LEU A 234 6.97 31.01 -8.77
C LEU A 234 6.04 32.20 -8.54
N ARG A 235 5.31 32.62 -9.58
CA ARG A 235 4.24 33.61 -9.42
C ARG A 235 3.04 32.98 -8.70
N PRO A 236 2.41 33.65 -7.71
CA PRO A 236 1.30 33.07 -6.95
C PRO A 236 0.17 32.46 -7.80
N GLN A 237 -0.15 33.06 -8.95
CA GLN A 237 -1.21 32.59 -9.85
C GLN A 237 -0.92 31.23 -10.51
N LYS A 238 0.32 30.77 -10.47
CA LYS A 238 0.74 29.47 -11.00
C LYS A 238 0.74 28.37 -9.92
N ALA A 239 0.45 28.73 -8.67
CA ALA A 239 0.40 27.79 -7.56
C ALA A 239 -1.04 27.41 -7.24
N GLU A 240 -1.31 26.11 -7.15
CA GLU A 240 -2.57 25.56 -6.68
C GLU A 240 -2.44 25.22 -5.19
N PHE A 241 -3.30 25.80 -4.35
CA PHE A 241 -3.28 25.63 -2.89
C PHE A 241 -4.23 24.56 -2.37
N GLY A 242 -4.89 23.84 -3.27
CA GLY A 242 -5.79 22.74 -2.93
C GLY A 242 -7.21 23.16 -2.58
N ILE A 243 -7.96 22.16 -2.11
CA ILE A 243 -9.36 22.27 -1.69
C ILE A 243 -9.55 21.70 -0.28
N THR A 244 -10.73 21.91 0.31
CA THR A 244 -11.07 21.30 1.59
C THR A 244 -11.50 19.84 1.42
N TYR A 245 -11.53 19.08 2.52
CA TYR A 245 -12.07 17.73 2.54
C TYR A 245 -13.50 17.67 1.97
N SER A 246 -14.39 18.55 2.46
CA SER A 246 -15.80 18.56 2.06
C SER A 246 -15.96 18.84 0.56
N ASP A 247 -15.20 19.81 0.04
CA ASP A 247 -15.17 20.10 -1.41
C ASP A 247 -14.67 18.89 -2.21
N ALA A 248 -13.65 18.19 -1.73
CA ALA A 248 -13.11 17.01 -2.40
C ALA A 248 -14.13 15.86 -2.44
N VAL A 249 -14.87 15.62 -1.36
CA VAL A 249 -15.95 14.63 -1.32
C VAL A 249 -17.06 15.01 -2.29
N ILE A 250 -17.52 16.27 -2.26
CA ILE A 250 -18.58 16.76 -3.15
C ILE A 250 -18.13 16.69 -4.61
N GLN A 251 -16.88 17.05 -4.92
CA GLN A 251 -16.35 17.00 -6.27
C GLN A 251 -16.24 15.57 -6.79
N LYS A 252 -15.84 14.61 -5.95
CA LYS A 252 -15.61 13.22 -6.38
C LYS A 252 -16.87 12.35 -6.39
N TYR A 253 -17.76 12.57 -5.43
CA TYR A 253 -18.94 11.73 -5.21
C TYR A 253 -20.27 12.47 -5.44
N GLY A 254 -20.25 13.79 -5.65
CA GLY A 254 -21.44 14.56 -5.96
C GLY A 254 -21.98 14.24 -7.35
N PHE A 255 -23.30 14.13 -7.45
CA PHE A 255 -23.97 13.84 -8.72
C PHE A 255 -24.04 15.11 -9.57
N GLN A 256 -23.32 15.14 -10.69
CA GLN A 256 -23.53 16.11 -11.76
C GLN A 256 -24.41 15.45 -12.82
N LYS A 257 -25.59 16.02 -13.05
CA LYS A 257 -26.51 15.57 -14.09
C LYS A 257 -26.02 16.18 -15.42
N ASP A 258 -25.17 15.46 -16.12
CA ASP A 258 -24.77 15.87 -17.47
C ASP A 258 -25.93 15.62 -18.44
N ASP A 259 -26.68 16.68 -18.78
CA ASP A 259 -27.59 16.69 -19.93
C ASP A 259 -26.81 16.68 -21.28
N SER A 260 -25.49 16.46 -21.24
CA SER A 260 -24.60 16.35 -22.40
C SER A 260 -23.75 15.07 -22.37
N ALA A 261 -24.31 13.95 -21.91
CA ALA A 261 -23.68 12.63 -22.06
C ALA A 261 -23.78 12.15 -23.52
N ASN A 262 -22.88 12.67 -24.36
CA ASN A 262 -22.43 12.04 -25.59
C ASN A 262 -21.01 12.55 -25.88
N ASP A 263 -20.02 12.16 -25.06
CA ASP A 263 -18.77 11.59 -25.56
C ASP A 263 -17.78 11.22 -24.44
N GLN A 264 -17.23 10.01 -24.59
CA GLN A 264 -15.89 9.57 -24.15
C GLN A 264 -15.63 9.29 -22.66
N GLY A 265 -15.85 8.02 -22.31
CA GLY A 265 -15.33 7.38 -21.11
C GLY A 265 -15.02 5.89 -21.31
N ASP A 266 -14.53 5.47 -22.48
CA ASP A 266 -14.16 4.06 -22.71
C ASP A 266 -12.82 3.74 -22.02
N THR A 267 -12.87 2.98 -20.93
CA THR A 267 -11.67 2.38 -20.33
C THR A 267 -11.36 1.06 -21.05
N TYR A 268 -10.28 1.03 -21.81
CA TYR A 268 -9.83 -0.16 -22.56
C TYR A 268 -8.89 -1.01 -21.70
N ILE A 269 -9.22 -2.29 -21.48
CA ILE A 269 -8.28 -3.29 -20.98
C ILE A 269 -8.29 -4.47 -21.96
N GLY A 270 -7.14 -4.73 -22.59
CA GLY A 270 -6.95 -5.91 -23.43
C GLY A 270 -5.51 -6.05 -23.90
N SER A 271 -4.83 -7.10 -23.45
CA SER A 271 -3.62 -7.62 -24.08
C SER A 271 -3.98 -8.27 -25.42
N ASN A 272 -3.23 -7.91 -26.47
CA ASN A 272 -3.19 -8.50 -27.81
C ASN A 272 -4.53 -8.88 -28.47
N SER A 273 -4.96 -8.00 -29.37
CA SER A 273 -5.66 -8.32 -30.63
C SER A 273 -7.04 -8.99 -30.56
N VAL A 274 -7.94 -8.56 -29.67
CA VAL A 274 -9.39 -8.39 -29.95
C VAL A 274 -9.94 -7.37 -28.94
N ILE A 275 -10.30 -6.16 -29.39
CA ILE A 275 -10.98 -5.16 -28.56
C ILE A 275 -12.49 -5.44 -28.62
N LYS A 276 -13.08 -5.84 -27.50
CA LYS A 276 -14.55 -5.83 -27.33
C LYS A 276 -14.91 -4.63 -26.45
N PRO A 277 -15.77 -3.70 -26.90
CA PRO A 277 -16.31 -2.68 -26.02
C PRO A 277 -17.18 -3.33 -24.95
N ILE A 278 -16.95 -2.97 -23.69
CA ILE A 278 -17.83 -3.33 -22.57
C ILE A 278 -18.68 -2.11 -22.29
N GLU A 279 -19.97 -2.16 -22.63
CA GLU A 279 -20.95 -1.19 -22.14
C GLU A 279 -21.26 -1.51 -20.68
N PHE A 280 -20.88 -0.61 -19.77
CA PHE A 280 -21.22 -0.72 -18.35
C PHE A 280 -22.57 -0.05 -18.06
N ILE A 281 -23.65 -0.82 -18.14
CA ILE A 281 -25.00 -0.35 -17.78
C ILE A 281 -25.09 -0.19 -16.25
N GLY A 282 -25.26 1.05 -15.74
CA GLY A 282 -25.59 1.29 -14.31
C GLY A 282 -24.86 2.42 -13.58
N PHE A 283 -23.98 3.17 -14.23
CA PHE A 283 -23.26 4.29 -13.59
C PHE A 283 -24.19 5.38 -13.03
N ASP A 284 -25.36 5.62 -13.63
CA ASP A 284 -26.33 6.59 -13.12
C ASP A 284 -26.87 6.20 -11.72
N LYS A 285 -27.06 4.90 -11.47
CA LYS A 285 -27.44 4.40 -10.15
C LYS A 285 -26.28 4.48 -9.15
N ILE A 286 -25.05 4.24 -9.60
CA ILE A 286 -23.84 4.35 -8.76
C ILE A 286 -23.61 5.82 -8.37
N GLY A 287 -23.74 6.76 -9.30
CA GLY A 287 -23.66 8.20 -9.03
C GLY A 287 -24.79 8.69 -8.10
N GLN A 288 -26.02 8.19 -8.28
CA GLN A 288 -27.13 8.49 -7.36
C GLN A 288 -26.89 7.93 -5.95
N ILE A 289 -26.35 6.72 -5.82
CA ILE A 289 -26.00 6.12 -4.51
C ILE A 289 -24.79 6.84 -3.88
N GLN A 290 -23.76 7.18 -4.66
CA GLN A 290 -22.55 7.87 -4.17
C GLN A 290 -22.84 9.32 -3.75
N SER A 291 -23.83 9.96 -4.35
CA SER A 291 -24.32 11.28 -3.90
C SER A 291 -25.04 11.24 -2.54
N GLN A 292 -25.38 10.04 -2.05
CA GLN A 292 -25.81 9.84 -0.66
C GLN A 292 -24.58 9.73 0.24
N PHE A 293 -23.90 10.87 0.44
CA PHE A 293 -22.66 10.98 1.19
C PHE A 293 -22.70 10.28 2.57
N HIS A 294 -23.88 10.26 3.21
CA HIS A 294 -24.11 9.62 4.50
C HIS A 294 -23.91 8.09 4.50
N GLN A 295 -24.00 7.42 3.35
CA GLN A 295 -23.82 5.97 3.23
C GLN A 295 -22.37 5.57 2.91
N LEU A 296 -21.50 6.52 2.60
CA LEU A 296 -20.11 6.23 2.24
C LEU A 296 -19.36 5.64 3.45
N ARG A 297 -18.80 4.44 3.26
CA ARG A 297 -17.94 3.76 4.23
C ARG A 297 -16.46 3.80 3.85
N GLU A 298 -16.18 3.81 2.56
CA GLU A 298 -14.83 3.81 1.99
C GLU A 298 -14.73 5.05 1.09
N ILE A 299 -13.84 5.97 1.45
CA ILE A 299 -13.66 7.23 0.74
C ILE A 299 -12.22 7.31 0.26
N CYS A 300 -12.04 7.33 -1.06
CA CYS A 300 -10.74 7.49 -1.69
C CYS A 300 -10.64 8.90 -2.26
N LEU A 301 -9.78 9.74 -1.69
CA LEU A 301 -9.53 11.11 -2.17
C LEU A 301 -8.07 11.30 -2.60
N HIS A 302 -7.43 10.22 -3.05
CA HIS A 302 -6.09 10.22 -3.62
C HIS A 302 -5.92 11.35 -4.64
N SER A 303 -4.83 12.11 -4.51
CA SER A 303 -4.47 13.25 -5.39
C SER A 303 -5.51 14.37 -5.50
N MET A 304 -6.50 14.45 -4.61
CA MET A 304 -7.50 15.54 -4.60
C MET A 304 -6.96 16.85 -4.02
N LYS A 305 -5.64 16.92 -3.73
CA LYS A 305 -4.94 18.14 -3.28
C LYS A 305 -5.57 18.75 -2.02
N ILE A 306 -5.99 17.91 -1.08
CA ILE A 306 -6.68 18.38 0.13
C ILE A 306 -5.66 19.09 1.03
N PHE A 307 -5.92 20.33 1.44
CA PHE A 307 -5.04 21.04 2.39
C PHE A 307 -5.55 21.02 3.83
N GLY A 308 -6.80 20.62 4.06
CA GLY A 308 -7.43 20.63 5.37
C GLY A 308 -8.95 20.50 5.29
N THR A 309 -9.65 21.06 6.26
CA THR A 309 -11.11 20.97 6.41
C THR A 309 -11.74 22.33 6.74
N ASP A 310 -13.03 22.46 6.39
CA ASP A 310 -13.95 23.52 6.80
C ASP A 310 -14.56 23.31 8.22
N ASP A 311 -14.15 22.24 8.94
CA ASP A 311 -14.52 21.82 10.31
C ASP A 311 -16.01 21.55 10.60
N ASP A 312 -16.93 22.37 10.09
CA ASP A 312 -18.35 22.34 10.48
C ASP A 312 -19.08 21.12 9.91
N ASN A 313 -18.77 20.71 8.67
CA ASN A 313 -19.60 19.74 7.92
C ASN A 313 -19.01 18.33 7.77
N VAL A 314 -17.77 18.07 8.20
CA VAL A 314 -17.06 16.81 7.86
C VAL A 314 -17.84 15.55 8.26
N ASN A 315 -18.30 15.49 9.51
CA ASN A 315 -19.02 14.31 10.00
C ASN A 315 -20.50 14.32 9.65
N GLU A 316 -21.08 15.46 9.30
CA GLU A 316 -22.44 15.52 8.80
C GLU A 316 -22.49 15.01 7.36
N LEU A 317 -21.49 15.38 6.54
CA LEU A 317 -21.38 14.93 5.16
C LEU A 317 -21.14 13.41 5.08
N THR A 318 -20.20 12.89 5.88
CA THR A 318 -19.78 11.48 5.79
C THR A 318 -19.64 10.81 7.18
N PRO A 319 -20.73 10.57 7.92
CA PRO A 319 -20.72 10.02 9.28
C PRO A 319 -20.26 8.56 9.40
N ASN A 320 -20.40 7.75 8.33
CA ASN A 320 -20.24 6.29 8.37
C ASN A 320 -18.89 5.80 7.83
N VAL A 321 -17.92 6.69 7.68
CA VAL A 321 -16.60 6.38 7.12
C VAL A 321 -15.85 5.41 8.03
N VAL A 322 -15.33 4.35 7.41
CA VAL A 322 -14.51 3.28 8.00
C VAL A 322 -13.11 3.28 7.39
N GLU A 323 -12.99 3.65 6.13
CA GLU A 323 -11.70 3.78 5.44
C GLU A 323 -11.64 5.13 4.73
N LEU A 324 -10.53 5.83 4.93
CA LEU A 324 -10.29 7.13 4.32
C LEU A 324 -8.88 7.18 3.74
N ASP A 325 -8.80 7.49 2.45
CA ASP A 325 -7.55 7.73 1.75
C ASP A 325 -7.37 9.21 1.41
N LEU A 326 -6.37 9.83 2.04
CA LEU A 326 -5.91 11.20 1.86
C LEU A 326 -4.50 11.23 1.27
N SER A 327 -4.08 10.17 0.58
CA SER A 327 -2.75 10.08 -0.02
C SER A 327 -2.54 11.15 -1.11
N GLU A 328 -1.30 11.58 -1.28
CA GLU A 328 -0.89 12.62 -2.25
C GLU A 328 -1.68 13.94 -2.13
N SER A 329 -1.91 14.37 -0.88
CA SER A 329 -2.61 15.61 -0.52
C SER A 329 -1.64 16.77 -0.23
N LEU A 330 -2.21 17.93 0.11
CA LEU A 330 -1.47 19.15 0.49
C LEU A 330 -1.49 19.39 2.01
N LEU A 331 -1.78 18.34 2.79
CA LEU A 331 -1.72 18.36 4.25
C LEU A 331 -0.26 18.58 4.69
N THR A 332 -0.06 19.49 5.63
CA THR A 332 1.27 19.86 6.12
C THR A 332 1.57 19.28 7.49
N SER A 333 0.56 18.88 8.26
CA SER A 333 0.76 18.43 9.64
C SER A 333 -0.23 17.35 10.08
N TRP A 334 0.14 16.63 11.14
CA TRP A 334 -0.77 15.71 11.84
C TRP A 334 -1.99 16.42 12.47
N PHE A 335 -1.89 17.72 12.73
CA PHE A 335 -3.01 18.52 13.21
C PHE A 335 -4.10 18.65 12.13
N ASP A 336 -3.72 18.85 10.86
CA ASP A 336 -4.67 18.92 9.75
C ASP A 336 -5.39 17.59 9.54
N VAL A 337 -4.64 16.48 9.64
CA VAL A 337 -5.20 15.12 9.62
C VAL A 337 -6.18 14.94 10.77
N ALA A 338 -5.78 15.30 11.99
CA ALA A 338 -6.61 15.19 13.18
C ALA A 338 -7.92 15.98 13.03
N ARG A 339 -7.88 17.22 12.52
CA ARG A 339 -9.08 18.03 12.28
C ARG A 339 -10.08 17.35 11.35
N ILE A 340 -9.59 16.72 10.28
CA ILE A 340 -10.44 15.96 9.35
C ILE A 340 -11.08 14.76 10.07
N ILE A 341 -10.30 13.97 10.80
CA ILE A 341 -10.80 12.68 11.32
C ILE A 341 -11.47 12.76 12.70
N LYS A 342 -11.28 13.85 13.46
CA LYS A 342 -11.68 13.98 14.88
C LYS A 342 -13.13 13.60 15.15
N LYS A 343 -14.03 13.84 14.20
CA LYS A 343 -15.46 13.58 14.36
C LYS A 343 -15.89 12.19 13.84
N PHE A 344 -15.04 11.43 13.13
CA PHE A 344 -15.39 10.11 12.61
C PHE A 344 -15.43 9.03 13.69
N LYS A 345 -16.62 8.48 13.94
CA LYS A 345 -16.85 7.49 14.99
C LYS A 345 -16.49 6.06 14.59
N HIS A 346 -16.36 5.79 13.29
CA HIS A 346 -16.18 4.44 12.75
C HIS A 346 -14.88 4.25 11.96
N LEU A 347 -14.07 5.29 11.78
CA LEU A 347 -12.84 5.22 10.99
C LEU A 347 -11.85 4.20 11.57
N LYS A 348 -11.40 3.26 10.75
CA LYS A 348 -10.45 2.19 11.09
C LYS A 348 -9.16 2.26 10.28
N ILE A 349 -9.27 2.59 9.00
CA ILE A 349 -8.15 2.55 8.06
C ILE A 349 -7.92 3.97 7.53
N LEU A 350 -6.68 4.45 7.63
CA LEU A 350 -6.29 5.77 7.17
C LEU A 350 -5.06 5.69 6.27
N HIS A 351 -5.22 6.12 5.02
CA HIS A 351 -4.10 6.22 4.08
C HIS A 351 -3.62 7.66 3.95
N LEU A 352 -2.31 7.85 4.13
CA LEU A 352 -1.63 9.14 4.13
C LEU A 352 -0.36 9.08 3.27
N ASN A 353 -0.29 8.12 2.34
CA ASN A 353 0.88 7.92 1.49
C ASN A 353 1.23 9.21 0.72
N ASP A 354 2.50 9.39 0.40
CA ASP A 354 2.97 10.51 -0.44
C ASP A 354 2.65 11.93 0.11
N ASN A 355 2.39 12.05 1.41
CA ASN A 355 2.28 13.35 2.10
C ASN A 355 3.61 13.75 2.78
N ARG A 356 3.81 15.05 3.00
CA ARG A 356 4.93 15.59 3.78
C ARG A 356 4.42 16.19 5.10
N LEU A 357 4.03 15.30 6.00
CA LEU A 357 3.48 15.69 7.29
C LEU A 357 4.60 16.06 8.27
N VAL A 358 4.57 17.29 8.76
CA VAL A 358 5.41 17.73 9.87
C VAL A 358 5.00 16.97 11.13
N ILE A 359 5.99 16.45 11.83
CA ILE A 359 5.81 15.69 13.06
C ILE A 359 5.35 16.63 14.17
N SER A 360 4.35 16.19 14.92
CA SER A 360 3.88 16.88 16.11
C SER A 360 4.25 16.05 17.35
N THR A 361 4.65 16.74 18.42
CA THR A 361 4.81 16.16 19.76
C THR A 361 3.59 16.45 20.65
N ASP A 362 2.50 16.95 20.06
CA ASP A 362 1.30 17.29 20.79
C ASP A 362 0.47 16.04 21.12
N ASN A 363 0.45 15.69 22.41
CA ASN A 363 -0.29 14.54 22.93
C ASN A 363 -1.81 14.71 22.82
N ASP A 364 -2.31 15.92 22.62
CA ASP A 364 -3.76 16.20 22.54
C ASP A 364 -4.37 15.60 21.26
N LEU A 365 -3.55 15.26 20.27
CA LEU A 365 -4.00 14.63 19.02
C LEU A 365 -4.50 13.20 19.21
N LYS A 366 -4.04 12.50 20.26
CA LYS A 366 -4.34 11.08 20.53
C LYS A 366 -5.84 10.78 20.55
N ALA A 367 -6.66 11.71 21.07
CA ALA A 367 -8.11 11.56 21.13
C ALA A 367 -8.77 11.42 19.74
N SER A 368 -8.17 12.02 18.71
CA SER A 368 -8.68 12.00 17.33
C SER A 368 -8.42 10.68 16.62
N PHE A 369 -7.39 9.93 17.04
CA PHE A 369 -6.98 8.67 16.40
C PHE A 369 -7.46 7.42 17.14
N LYS A 370 -8.28 7.55 18.19
CA LYS A 370 -8.74 6.43 19.03
C LYS A 370 -9.49 5.32 18.26
N THR A 371 -10.09 5.65 17.13
CA THR A 371 -10.85 4.68 16.32
C THR A 371 -9.97 3.95 15.31
N VAL A 372 -8.87 4.58 14.89
CA VAL A 372 -7.96 4.12 13.84
C VAL A 372 -7.12 2.93 14.34
N SER A 373 -7.11 1.86 13.55
CA SER A 373 -6.36 0.64 13.82
C SER A 373 -5.35 0.29 12.72
N ALA A 374 -5.47 0.89 11.53
CA ALA A 374 -4.52 0.72 10.43
C ALA A 374 -4.12 2.07 9.83
N ILE A 375 -2.81 2.29 9.67
CA ILE A 375 -2.26 3.52 9.08
C ILE A 375 -1.25 3.17 7.98
N TYR A 376 -1.38 3.84 6.84
CA TYR A 376 -0.51 3.68 5.68
C TYR A 376 0.24 5.00 5.43
N LEU A 377 1.57 4.93 5.54
CA LEU A 377 2.51 6.04 5.51
C LEU A 377 3.65 5.76 4.52
N THR A 378 3.31 5.29 3.32
CA THR A 378 4.31 5.01 2.28
C THR A 378 4.88 6.31 1.72
N ARG A 379 6.21 6.39 1.54
CA ARG A 379 6.92 7.56 0.94
C ARG A 379 6.71 8.92 1.65
N VAL A 380 6.40 8.92 2.95
CA VAL A 380 6.28 10.16 3.75
C VAL A 380 7.63 10.72 4.21
N GLN A 381 8.72 10.01 3.93
CA GLN A 381 10.12 10.34 4.23
C GLN A 381 10.49 10.31 5.72
N TYR A 382 9.79 9.49 6.50
CA TYR A 382 10.09 9.36 7.92
C TYR A 382 11.29 8.45 8.19
N ASP A 383 12.04 8.77 9.24
CA ASP A 383 12.90 7.80 9.92
C ASP A 383 12.14 7.06 11.05
N TRP A 384 12.77 6.08 11.68
CA TRP A 384 12.11 5.28 12.70
C TRP A 384 11.78 6.05 13.99
N ASN A 385 12.64 6.96 14.43
CA ASN A 385 12.37 7.75 15.64
C ASN A 385 11.17 8.66 15.44
N GLN A 386 11.06 9.24 14.23
CA GLN A 386 9.90 10.02 13.81
C GLN A 386 8.62 9.19 13.81
N VAL A 387 8.68 7.93 13.35
CA VAL A 387 7.56 6.97 13.44
C VAL A 387 7.18 6.71 14.90
N LEU A 388 8.15 6.50 15.78
CA LEU A 388 7.90 6.28 17.21
C LEU A 388 7.23 7.49 17.87
N THR A 389 7.70 8.71 17.57
CA THR A 389 7.06 9.94 18.05
C THR A 389 5.61 10.02 17.58
N CYS A 390 5.33 9.70 16.32
CA CYS A 390 3.96 9.73 15.82
C CYS A 390 3.08 8.62 16.42
N ALA A 391 3.66 7.45 16.70
CA ALA A 391 2.94 6.30 17.23
C ALA A 391 2.33 6.54 18.62
N GLU A 392 2.83 7.52 19.39
CA GLU A 392 2.22 7.95 20.67
C GLU A 392 0.75 8.42 20.48
N MET A 393 0.41 8.92 19.28
CA MET A 393 -0.94 9.33 18.91
C MET A 393 -1.89 8.16 18.60
N TRP A 394 -1.39 6.94 18.35
CA TRP A 394 -2.20 5.83 17.80
C TRP A 394 -2.39 4.68 18.81
N PRO A 395 -3.29 4.84 19.80
CA PRO A 395 -3.38 3.91 20.94
C PRO A 395 -3.81 2.48 20.59
N HIS A 396 -4.48 2.29 19.46
CA HIS A 396 -5.07 1.01 19.06
C HIS A 396 -4.54 0.50 17.71
N ILE A 397 -3.35 0.96 17.31
CA ILE A 397 -2.73 0.54 16.05
C ILE A 397 -2.45 -0.97 16.07
N SER A 398 -3.00 -1.67 15.07
CA SER A 398 -2.77 -3.09 14.82
C SER A 398 -2.04 -3.34 13.49
N GLU A 399 -2.12 -2.40 12.55
CA GLU A 399 -1.47 -2.49 11.25
C GLU A 399 -0.77 -1.17 10.91
N LEU A 400 0.52 -1.24 10.60
CA LEU A 400 1.32 -0.10 10.16
C LEU A 400 2.06 -0.45 8.88
N VAL A 401 1.81 0.34 7.84
CA VAL A 401 2.55 0.28 6.57
C VAL A 401 3.43 1.51 6.45
N ILE A 402 4.74 1.32 6.46
CA ILE A 402 5.76 2.38 6.45
C ILE A 402 6.81 2.12 5.35
N ALA A 403 6.36 1.60 4.21
CA ALA A 403 7.21 1.25 3.07
C ALA A 403 7.84 2.48 2.39
N TYR A 404 8.98 2.30 1.72
CA TYR A 404 9.68 3.32 0.92
C TYR A 404 9.97 4.62 1.70
N ASN A 405 10.39 4.50 2.96
CA ASN A 405 10.78 5.62 3.81
C ASN A 405 12.30 5.61 4.07
N ASN A 406 12.76 6.45 4.99
CA ASN A 406 14.18 6.63 5.30
C ASN A 406 14.58 5.86 6.56
N ILE A 407 14.04 4.66 6.75
CA ILE A 407 14.30 3.85 7.95
C ILE A 407 15.55 2.99 7.70
N GLY A 408 16.64 3.33 8.39
CA GLY A 408 17.84 2.49 8.45
C GLY A 408 18.17 1.97 9.85
N ILE A 409 17.94 2.80 10.87
CA ILE A 409 18.18 2.44 12.27
C ILE A 409 16.83 2.26 12.94
N ILE A 410 16.63 1.10 13.58
CA ILE A 410 15.43 0.76 14.33
C ILE A 410 15.81 0.74 15.81
N THR A 411 15.34 1.71 16.57
CA THR A 411 15.41 1.69 18.03
C THR A 411 14.26 0.88 18.60
N GLN A 412 14.48 0.17 19.70
CA GLN A 412 13.46 -0.66 20.32
C GLN A 412 12.26 0.22 20.78
N PRO A 413 11.02 -0.06 20.30
CA PRO A 413 9.81 0.59 20.82
C PRO A 413 9.69 0.43 22.35
N LYS A 414 9.49 1.55 23.05
CA LYS A 414 9.26 1.58 24.50
C LYS A 414 7.83 1.15 24.81
N GLU A 415 7.63 0.30 25.80
CA GLU A 415 6.29 -0.07 26.25
C GLU A 415 5.51 1.18 26.71
N PRO A 416 4.20 1.32 26.37
CA PRO A 416 3.34 0.35 25.69
C PRO A 416 3.23 0.55 24.16
N LEU A 417 4.15 1.28 23.50
CA LEU A 417 4.09 1.50 22.06
C LEU A 417 4.07 0.17 21.29
N PHE A 418 3.17 0.08 20.32
CA PHE A 418 2.99 -1.11 19.48
C PHE A 418 2.63 -2.41 20.22
N GLU A 419 2.09 -2.35 21.44
CA GLU A 419 1.61 -3.52 22.18
C GLU A 419 0.55 -4.32 21.40
N ASN A 420 -0.27 -3.63 20.59
CA ASN A 420 -1.32 -4.22 19.77
C ASN A 420 -0.92 -4.46 18.31
N LEU A 421 0.32 -4.16 17.91
CA LEU A 421 0.74 -4.24 16.52
C LEU A 421 0.82 -5.71 16.06
N GLU A 422 0.01 -6.04 15.05
CA GLU A 422 -0.08 -7.38 14.46
C GLU A 422 0.61 -7.45 13.11
N LYS A 423 0.58 -6.36 12.33
CA LYS A 423 1.20 -6.28 11.02
C LYS A 423 2.08 -5.04 10.90
N LEU A 424 3.31 -5.27 10.46
CA LEU A 424 4.26 -4.22 10.16
C LEU A 424 4.84 -4.45 8.77
N ASP A 425 4.62 -3.49 7.88
CA ASP A 425 5.22 -3.48 6.56
C ASP A 425 6.26 -2.37 6.46
N MET A 426 7.51 -2.76 6.26
CA MET A 426 8.67 -1.88 6.14
C MET A 426 9.38 -2.05 4.81
N ASP A 427 8.69 -2.53 3.77
CA ASP A 427 9.27 -2.77 2.44
C ASP A 427 10.10 -1.57 1.94
N SER A 428 11.24 -1.85 1.31
CA SER A 428 12.04 -0.85 0.61
C SER A 428 12.58 0.27 1.52
N ASN A 429 12.94 -0.09 2.76
CA ASN A 429 13.68 0.75 3.71
C ASN A 429 15.11 0.23 3.87
N ARG A 430 16.13 1.11 3.91
CA ARG A 430 17.55 0.70 3.94
C ARG A 430 18.03 0.26 5.32
N ILE A 431 17.49 -0.84 5.84
CA ILE A 431 17.77 -1.36 7.19
C ILE A 431 19.13 -2.08 7.24
N GLU A 432 19.48 -2.82 6.19
CA GLU A 432 20.73 -3.58 5.95
C GLU A 432 21.06 -4.71 6.97
N GLY A 433 20.89 -4.49 8.27
CA GLY A 433 21.27 -5.41 9.34
C GLY A 433 20.10 -6.03 10.09
N TRP A 434 20.11 -7.35 10.26
CA TRP A 434 19.09 -8.09 11.04
C TRP A 434 19.07 -7.73 12.53
N GLN A 435 20.17 -7.21 13.07
CA GLN A 435 20.20 -6.68 14.45
C GLN A 435 19.17 -5.56 14.66
N GLN A 436 18.90 -4.75 13.63
CA GLN A 436 17.86 -3.71 13.68
C GLN A 436 16.47 -4.36 13.77
N ILE A 437 16.23 -5.42 13.00
CA ILE A 437 14.97 -6.18 13.03
C ILE A 437 14.75 -6.81 14.41
N LEU A 438 15.79 -7.35 15.05
CA LEU A 438 15.69 -7.93 16.39
C LEU A 438 15.17 -6.95 17.46
N ASN A 439 15.29 -5.63 17.26
CA ASN A 439 14.71 -4.62 18.15
C ASN A 439 13.18 -4.57 18.12
N LEU A 440 12.54 -5.29 17.19
CA LEU A 440 11.09 -5.52 17.11
C LEU A 440 10.69 -6.89 17.70
N GLY A 441 11.67 -7.69 18.15
CA GLY A 441 11.47 -9.07 18.56
C GLY A 441 10.64 -9.25 19.83
N HIS A 442 10.52 -8.22 20.68
CA HIS A 442 9.69 -8.27 21.88
C HIS A 442 8.21 -8.00 21.62
N LEU A 443 7.84 -7.52 20.43
CA LEU A 443 6.45 -7.15 20.13
C LEU A 443 5.51 -8.37 20.27
N PRO A 444 4.55 -8.32 21.20
CA PRO A 444 3.89 -9.53 21.69
C PRO A 444 2.85 -10.09 20.73
N LYS A 445 2.30 -9.25 19.82
CA LYS A 445 1.24 -9.62 18.89
C LYS A 445 1.65 -9.60 17.42
N LEU A 446 2.91 -9.29 17.11
CA LEU A 446 3.38 -9.16 15.73
C LEU A 446 3.31 -10.52 15.00
N GLN A 447 2.45 -10.62 14.00
CA GLN A 447 2.15 -11.83 13.23
C GLN A 447 2.66 -11.74 11.78
N TYR A 448 2.70 -10.53 11.23
CA TYR A 448 3.17 -10.25 9.87
C TYR A 448 4.28 -9.22 9.93
N LEU A 449 5.44 -9.57 9.38
CA LEU A 449 6.56 -8.65 9.18
C LEU A 449 7.00 -8.71 7.73
N ASN A 450 6.92 -7.58 7.03
CA ASN A 450 7.45 -7.44 5.69
C ASN A 450 8.69 -6.54 5.71
N VAL A 451 9.83 -7.09 5.32
CA VAL A 451 11.12 -6.41 5.18
C VAL A 451 11.76 -6.75 3.83
N ASN A 452 10.92 -6.82 2.78
CA ASN A 452 11.42 -6.95 1.41
C ASN A 452 12.26 -5.75 1.03
N ASN A 453 13.25 -5.96 0.15
CA ASN A 453 14.08 -4.88 -0.39
C ASN A 453 14.72 -3.99 0.68
N CYS A 454 15.08 -4.58 1.84
CA CYS A 454 15.67 -3.85 2.95
C CYS A 454 17.20 -3.97 3.03
N GLY A 455 17.80 -4.74 2.13
CA GLY A 455 19.23 -5.00 2.08
C GLY A 455 19.72 -5.98 3.15
N ILE A 456 18.84 -6.82 3.71
CA ILE A 456 19.20 -7.78 4.76
C ILE A 456 20.18 -8.82 4.21
N GLU A 457 21.36 -8.92 4.82
CA GLU A 457 22.42 -9.84 4.39
C GLU A 457 22.45 -11.15 5.19
N SER A 458 22.32 -11.05 6.52
CA SER A 458 22.40 -12.19 7.43
C SER A 458 21.20 -12.23 8.36
N ILE A 459 20.77 -13.44 8.74
CA ILE A 459 19.68 -13.66 9.70
C ILE A 459 20.24 -14.52 10.84
N PHE A 460 19.92 -14.16 12.08
CA PHE A 460 20.34 -14.88 13.28
C PHE A 460 19.46 -14.55 14.50
N PHE A 461 19.38 -15.48 15.45
CA PHE A 461 18.70 -15.28 16.74
C PHE A 461 19.66 -15.62 17.89
N PRO A 462 20.29 -14.61 18.54
CA PRO A 462 21.37 -14.84 19.50
C PRO A 462 20.89 -15.42 20.84
N ASN A 463 19.59 -15.30 21.14
CA ASN A 463 18.97 -15.82 22.36
C ASN A 463 18.54 -17.30 22.26
N ALA A 464 18.92 -18.01 21.20
CA ALA A 464 18.64 -19.42 21.05
C ALA A 464 19.82 -20.14 20.39
N LEU A 465 20.22 -21.26 20.99
CA LEU A 465 21.21 -22.17 20.42
C LEU A 465 20.67 -22.85 19.14
N PRO A 466 21.53 -23.38 18.26
CA PRO A 466 21.10 -24.23 17.15
C PRO A 466 20.14 -25.35 17.61
N GLY A 467 19.12 -25.63 16.81
CA GLY A 467 18.08 -26.62 17.12
C GLY A 467 17.03 -26.18 18.16
N HIS A 468 17.21 -25.05 18.84
CA HIS A 468 16.28 -24.54 19.86
C HIS A 468 15.36 -23.45 19.29
N LYS A 469 14.28 -23.12 20.01
CA LYS A 469 13.35 -22.05 19.62
C LYS A 469 13.72 -20.73 20.29
N THR A 470 13.63 -19.63 19.56
CA THR A 470 13.85 -18.27 20.09
C THR A 470 12.63 -17.75 20.87
N SER A 471 12.86 -16.88 21.86
CA SER A 471 11.79 -16.09 22.49
C SER A 471 11.41 -14.84 21.70
N SER A 472 12.26 -14.42 20.75
CA SER A 472 11.98 -13.30 19.85
C SER A 472 10.85 -13.65 18.88
N PHE A 473 10.04 -12.65 18.55
CA PHE A 473 8.91 -12.75 17.61
C PHE A 473 7.94 -13.88 17.98
N PRO A 474 7.33 -13.84 19.19
CA PRO A 474 6.57 -14.95 19.74
C PRO A 474 5.34 -15.35 18.90
N GLN A 475 4.78 -14.42 18.12
CA GLN A 475 3.58 -14.61 17.32
C GLN A 475 3.81 -14.57 15.79
N LEU A 476 5.06 -14.41 15.34
CA LEU A 476 5.34 -14.17 13.91
C LEU A 476 5.00 -15.41 13.07
N GLN A 477 4.12 -15.21 12.10
CA GLN A 477 3.58 -16.25 11.22
C GLN A 477 3.99 -16.05 9.77
N ILE A 478 4.11 -14.81 9.32
CA ILE A 478 4.44 -14.46 7.94
C ILE A 478 5.65 -13.53 7.94
N LEU A 479 6.69 -13.92 7.22
CA LEU A 479 7.90 -13.14 7.05
C LEU A 479 8.18 -12.88 5.56
N GLY A 480 8.21 -11.60 5.19
CA GLY A 480 8.62 -11.12 3.87
C GLY A 480 10.08 -10.71 3.85
N LEU A 481 10.86 -11.36 2.99
CA LEU A 481 12.30 -11.18 2.79
C LEU A 481 12.67 -11.17 1.29
N ASN A 482 11.73 -10.91 0.38
CA ASN A 482 12.04 -10.81 -1.05
C ASN A 482 13.08 -9.70 -1.30
N ASP A 483 13.86 -9.83 -2.38
CA ASP A 483 14.74 -8.76 -2.87
C ASP A 483 15.78 -8.30 -1.83
N ASN A 484 16.29 -9.25 -1.03
CA ASN A 484 17.35 -9.00 -0.04
C ASN A 484 18.67 -9.65 -0.49
N LYS A 485 19.67 -9.63 0.38
CA LYS A 485 21.06 -10.00 0.06
C LYS A 485 21.52 -11.28 0.75
N CYS A 486 20.60 -12.12 1.23
CA CYS A 486 20.97 -13.38 1.87
C CYS A 486 21.59 -14.36 0.88
N ASP A 487 22.80 -14.83 1.18
CA ASP A 487 23.63 -15.67 0.29
C ASP A 487 23.97 -17.05 0.88
N LYS A 488 23.66 -17.30 2.16
CA LYS A 488 24.01 -18.55 2.86
C LYS A 488 22.81 -19.28 3.46
N TRP A 489 22.85 -20.60 3.37
CA TRP A 489 21.83 -21.50 3.94
C TRP A 489 21.73 -21.47 5.46
N ILE A 490 22.79 -21.05 6.16
CA ILE A 490 22.80 -20.89 7.62
C ILE A 490 21.75 -19.88 8.09
N HIS A 491 21.55 -18.80 7.32
CA HIS A 491 20.53 -17.77 7.61
C HIS A 491 19.11 -18.32 7.46
N ILE A 492 18.91 -19.26 6.53
CA ILE A 492 17.63 -19.93 6.33
C ILE A 492 17.36 -20.92 7.48
N ALA A 493 18.39 -21.63 7.92
CA ALA A 493 18.31 -22.55 9.04
C ALA A 493 17.91 -21.83 10.35
N GLU A 494 18.40 -20.60 10.56
CA GLU A 494 18.04 -19.76 11.70
C GLU A 494 16.54 -19.45 11.78
N LEU A 495 15.84 -19.34 10.64
CA LEU A 495 14.38 -19.10 10.62
C LEU A 495 13.59 -20.23 11.28
N ASN A 496 14.14 -21.45 11.35
CA ASN A 496 13.51 -22.56 12.07
C ASN A 496 13.43 -22.33 13.58
N LYS A 497 14.17 -21.37 14.15
CA LYS A 497 14.07 -21.00 15.56
C LYS A 497 12.74 -20.32 15.89
N LEU A 498 12.07 -19.71 14.90
CA LEU A 498 10.77 -19.06 15.07
C LEU A 498 9.69 -20.11 15.38
N LYS A 499 8.88 -19.85 16.42
CA LYS A 499 7.91 -20.82 16.94
C LYS A 499 6.69 -21.01 16.04
N LYS A 500 6.23 -19.94 15.39
CA LYS A 500 4.96 -19.89 14.67
C LYS A 500 5.08 -19.57 13.18
N LEU A 501 6.29 -19.50 12.63
CA LEU A 501 6.50 -19.17 11.22
C LEU A 501 5.83 -20.22 10.32
N LYS A 502 4.88 -19.77 9.50
CA LYS A 502 4.09 -20.58 8.57
C LYS A 502 4.32 -20.18 7.12
N GLU A 503 4.60 -18.91 6.85
CA GLU A 503 4.84 -18.41 5.51
C GLU A 503 6.15 -17.64 5.43
N LEU A 504 6.96 -17.99 4.43
CA LEU A 504 8.18 -17.29 4.07
C LEU A 504 8.08 -16.81 2.63
N ARG A 505 8.41 -15.54 2.38
CA ARG A 505 8.60 -14.98 1.05
C ARG A 505 10.06 -14.57 0.92
N MET A 506 10.80 -15.16 -0.01
CA MET A 506 12.25 -14.98 -0.12
C MET A 506 12.73 -15.10 -1.56
N ARG A 507 11.99 -14.52 -2.51
CA ARG A 507 12.42 -14.43 -3.91
C ARG A 507 13.60 -13.45 -4.06
N ASN A 508 14.33 -13.55 -5.17
CA ASN A 508 15.34 -12.57 -5.58
C ASN A 508 16.40 -12.30 -4.51
N ASN A 509 16.87 -13.35 -3.83
CA ASN A 509 18.01 -13.30 -2.94
C ASN A 509 19.16 -14.11 -3.57
N PRO A 510 20.45 -13.77 -3.35
CA PRO A 510 21.57 -14.53 -3.90
C PRO A 510 21.54 -16.04 -3.60
N ILE A 511 20.98 -16.45 -2.44
CA ILE A 511 20.76 -17.86 -2.10
C ILE A 511 19.89 -18.61 -3.11
N CYS A 512 18.99 -17.91 -3.81
CA CYS A 512 18.11 -18.45 -4.83
C CYS A 512 18.81 -18.78 -6.15
N ASP A 513 20.09 -18.43 -6.31
CA ASP A 513 20.88 -18.76 -7.50
C ASP A 513 21.82 -19.95 -7.26
N THR A 514 21.81 -20.53 -6.05
CA THR A 514 22.77 -21.58 -5.64
C THR A 514 22.41 -22.98 -6.13
N GLU A 515 21.15 -23.23 -6.48
CA GLU A 515 20.62 -24.56 -6.83
C GLU A 515 19.48 -24.42 -7.86
N THR A 516 18.98 -25.54 -8.39
CA THR A 516 17.79 -25.53 -9.27
C THR A 516 16.52 -25.13 -8.49
N PRO A 517 15.49 -24.53 -9.13
CA PRO A 517 14.25 -24.14 -8.45
C PRO A 517 13.57 -25.24 -7.63
N ALA A 518 13.60 -26.48 -8.11
CA ALA A 518 13.05 -27.64 -7.40
C ALA A 518 13.85 -27.95 -6.14
N LEU A 519 15.18 -28.04 -6.25
CA LEU A 519 16.06 -28.34 -5.11
C LEU A 519 16.09 -27.20 -4.09
N LEU A 520 16.08 -25.93 -4.53
CA LEU A 520 15.94 -24.77 -3.65
C LEU A 520 14.70 -24.91 -2.76
N ARG A 521 13.55 -25.15 -3.39
CA ARG A 521 12.28 -25.29 -2.69
C ARG A 521 12.31 -26.43 -1.67
N GLN A 522 12.84 -27.60 -2.06
CA GLN A 522 13.02 -28.72 -1.13
C GLN A 522 13.90 -28.34 0.07
N LEU A 523 15.02 -27.66 -0.15
CA LEU A 523 15.93 -27.24 0.93
C LEU A 523 15.27 -26.25 1.90
N PHE A 524 14.50 -25.27 1.41
CA PHE A 524 13.73 -24.36 2.27
C PHE A 524 12.72 -25.15 3.14
N ILE A 525 11.98 -26.07 2.53
CA ILE A 525 10.97 -26.89 3.22
C ILE A 525 11.60 -27.78 4.29
N ALA A 526 12.72 -28.42 3.96
CA ALA A 526 13.44 -29.32 4.87
C ALA A 526 14.10 -28.56 6.03
N LYS A 527 14.69 -27.38 5.79
CA LYS A 527 15.35 -26.59 6.84
C LYS A 527 14.36 -25.89 7.78
N ILE A 528 13.13 -25.59 7.34
CA ILE A 528 12.11 -24.88 8.14
C ILE A 528 10.89 -25.79 8.37
N GLY A 529 10.85 -26.44 9.53
CA GLY A 529 9.84 -27.46 9.84
C GLY A 529 8.40 -26.96 9.92
N GLY A 530 8.21 -25.70 10.35
CA GLY A 530 6.87 -25.10 10.49
C GLY A 530 6.23 -24.58 9.21
N LEU A 531 6.97 -24.58 8.09
CA LEU A 531 6.58 -23.88 6.86
C LEU A 531 5.36 -24.53 6.18
N LYS A 532 4.29 -23.78 6.00
CA LYS A 532 3.07 -24.21 5.28
C LYS A 532 2.96 -23.59 3.89
N MET A 533 3.63 -22.46 3.68
CA MET A 533 3.62 -21.73 2.43
C MET A 533 4.99 -21.12 2.17
N LEU A 534 5.53 -21.35 0.97
CA LEU A 534 6.77 -20.74 0.52
C LEU A 534 6.46 -19.93 -0.72
N ASN A 535 6.81 -18.64 -0.71
CA ASN A 535 6.65 -17.78 -1.87
C ASN A 535 5.20 -17.74 -2.39
N ARG A 536 4.22 -17.78 -1.47
CA ARG A 536 2.78 -17.87 -1.73
C ARG A 536 2.29 -19.18 -2.37
N VAL A 537 3.13 -20.21 -2.39
CA VAL A 537 2.78 -21.55 -2.87
C VAL A 537 2.73 -22.49 -1.66
N GLN A 538 1.61 -23.19 -1.50
CA GLN A 538 1.39 -24.15 -0.42
C GLN A 538 2.44 -25.26 -0.43
N VAL A 539 2.85 -25.71 0.75
CA VAL A 539 3.70 -26.89 0.95
C VAL A 539 2.79 -28.06 1.33
N THR A 540 2.78 -29.12 0.52
CA THR A 540 1.97 -30.31 0.82
C THR A 540 2.72 -31.25 1.77
N SER A 541 1.98 -32.15 2.43
CA SER A 541 2.58 -33.14 3.34
C SER A 541 3.55 -34.09 2.60
N ASP A 542 3.19 -34.51 1.39
CA ASP A 542 4.03 -35.41 0.58
C ASP A 542 5.29 -34.71 0.07
N GLU A 543 5.16 -33.46 -0.37
CA GLU A 543 6.31 -32.63 -0.76
C GLU A 543 7.27 -32.44 0.43
N ARG A 544 6.74 -32.16 1.63
CA ARG A 544 7.54 -32.03 2.84
C ARG A 544 8.28 -33.32 3.17
N ARG A 545 7.58 -34.46 3.16
CA ARG A 545 8.19 -35.75 3.43
C ARG A 545 9.32 -36.05 2.44
N GLY A 546 9.08 -35.84 1.14
CA GLY A 546 10.10 -36.02 0.10
C GLY A 546 11.31 -35.11 0.32
N ALA A 547 11.07 -33.81 0.54
CA ALA A 547 12.13 -32.83 0.79
C ALA A 547 12.99 -33.15 2.02
N GLU A 548 12.38 -33.62 3.10
CA GLU A 548 13.09 -33.98 4.33
C GLU A 548 13.95 -35.26 4.17
N ILE A 549 13.45 -36.25 3.43
CA ILE A 549 14.22 -37.46 3.11
C ILE A 549 15.38 -37.13 2.16
N ASP A 550 15.14 -36.33 1.12
CA ASP A 550 16.18 -35.89 0.19
C ASP A 550 17.25 -35.05 0.90
N TYR A 551 16.85 -34.25 1.88
CA TYR A 551 17.76 -33.51 2.75
C TYR A 551 18.65 -34.43 3.59
N LEU A 552 18.09 -35.48 4.21
CA LEU A 552 18.88 -36.50 4.92
C LEU A 552 19.88 -37.17 3.99
N LYS A 553 19.45 -37.57 2.80
CA LYS A 553 20.33 -38.19 1.80
C LYS A 553 21.46 -37.24 1.36
N LYS A 554 21.13 -35.97 1.10
CA LYS A 554 22.10 -34.96 0.65
C LYS A 554 23.23 -34.75 1.66
N TYR A 555 22.94 -34.78 2.96
CA TYR A 555 23.92 -34.49 4.01
C TYR A 555 24.33 -35.74 4.83
N GLY A 556 23.96 -36.95 4.39
CA GLY A 556 24.28 -38.20 5.08
C GLY A 556 25.78 -38.51 5.15
N LEU A 557 26.54 -38.16 4.12
CA LEU A 557 28.01 -38.27 4.16
C LEU A 557 28.63 -37.42 5.26
N LEU A 558 28.14 -36.18 5.45
CA LEU A 558 28.61 -35.30 6.51
C LEU A 558 28.25 -35.86 7.89
N TRP A 559 27.04 -36.41 8.03
CA TRP A 559 26.61 -37.09 9.25
C TRP A 559 27.50 -38.28 9.62
N ILE A 560 27.88 -39.11 8.63
CA ILE A 560 28.79 -40.23 8.83
C ILE A 560 30.19 -39.74 9.21
N GLN A 561 30.72 -38.71 8.52
CA GLN A 561 32.05 -38.16 8.79
C GLN A 561 32.22 -37.66 10.22
N ILE A 562 31.18 -37.06 10.80
CA ILE A 562 31.20 -36.61 12.19
C ILE A 562 30.87 -37.74 13.20
N ASN A 563 30.72 -38.98 12.74
CA ASN A 563 30.25 -40.12 13.54
C ASN A 563 28.91 -39.84 14.24
N GLY A 564 28.00 -39.15 13.55
CA GLY A 564 26.78 -38.57 14.15
C GLY A 564 25.93 -39.61 14.89
N GLN A 565 25.69 -40.79 14.31
CA GLN A 565 24.90 -41.84 14.95
C GLN A 565 25.54 -42.30 16.26
N LYS A 566 26.86 -42.55 16.25
CA LYS A 566 27.61 -42.98 17.44
C LYS A 566 27.59 -41.92 18.54
N LEU A 567 27.66 -40.63 18.18
CA LEU A 567 27.55 -39.53 19.14
C LEU A 567 26.16 -39.49 19.78
N VAL A 568 25.10 -39.67 18.99
CA VAL A 568 23.72 -39.73 19.48
C VAL A 568 23.51 -40.92 20.41
N ASP A 569 23.97 -42.11 20.04
CA ASP A 569 23.83 -43.33 20.85
C ASP A 569 24.59 -43.22 22.18
N ALA A 570 25.72 -42.49 22.19
CA ALA A 570 26.50 -42.20 23.39
C ALA A 570 25.95 -41.03 24.23
N GLY A 571 24.85 -40.39 23.83
CA GLY A 571 24.31 -39.19 24.50
C GLY A 571 25.24 -37.97 24.42
N SER A 572 26.18 -37.96 23.47
CA SER A 572 27.15 -36.89 23.26
C SER A 572 26.57 -35.73 22.45
N ILE A 573 27.14 -34.54 22.63
CA ILE A 573 26.75 -33.33 21.89
C ILE A 573 27.33 -33.39 20.47
N LEU A 574 26.51 -33.10 19.46
CA LEU A 574 26.97 -33.00 18.06
C LEU A 574 27.84 -31.75 17.86
N PRO A 575 28.78 -31.76 16.88
CA PRO A 575 29.58 -30.58 16.55
C PRO A 575 28.73 -29.34 16.29
N SER A 576 29.15 -28.21 16.86
CA SER A 576 28.40 -26.94 16.79
C SER A 576 28.24 -26.46 15.35
N GLU A 577 29.27 -26.61 14.53
CA GLU A 577 29.29 -26.23 13.11
C GLU A 577 28.21 -26.99 12.34
N PHE A 578 28.12 -28.31 12.55
CA PHE A 578 27.10 -29.14 11.92
C PHE A 578 25.69 -28.75 12.36
N LEU A 579 25.48 -28.52 13.66
CA LEU A 579 24.17 -28.13 14.20
C LEU A 579 23.74 -26.75 13.70
N THR A 580 24.68 -25.83 13.45
CA THR A 580 24.37 -24.49 12.97
C THR A 580 23.89 -24.52 11.52
N GLU A 581 24.53 -25.31 10.66
CA GLU A 581 24.10 -25.47 9.27
C GLU A 581 22.87 -26.39 9.11
N HIS A 582 22.77 -27.42 9.96
CA HIS A 582 21.79 -28.50 9.86
C HIS A 582 21.01 -28.74 11.16
N PRO A 583 20.34 -27.71 11.74
CA PRO A 583 19.72 -27.79 13.07
C PRO A 583 18.58 -28.80 13.18
N ARG A 584 17.95 -29.16 12.05
CA ARG A 584 16.87 -30.17 11.98
C ARG A 584 17.36 -31.59 11.72
N TYR A 585 18.64 -31.80 11.43
CA TYR A 585 19.11 -33.11 10.96
C TYR A 585 18.86 -34.21 12.01
N LEU A 586 19.15 -33.94 13.28
CA LEU A 586 18.89 -34.88 14.38
C LEU A 586 17.40 -35.19 14.56
N GLU A 587 16.53 -34.19 14.42
CA GLU A 587 15.06 -34.36 14.46
C GLU A 587 14.61 -35.30 13.34
N LEU A 588 15.11 -35.08 12.13
CA LEU A 588 14.75 -35.86 10.95
C LEU A 588 15.31 -37.30 10.99
N VAL A 589 16.54 -37.49 11.50
CA VAL A 589 17.10 -38.84 11.73
C VAL A 589 16.23 -39.63 12.69
N LYS A 590 15.74 -39.02 13.76
CA LYS A 590 14.81 -39.68 14.70
C LYS A 590 13.48 -40.04 14.04
N GLN A 591 13.04 -39.26 13.06
CA GLN A 591 11.76 -39.45 12.38
C GLN A 591 11.81 -40.47 11.24
N TYR A 592 12.87 -40.46 10.43
CA TYR A 592 12.98 -41.23 9.19
C TYR A 592 14.10 -42.29 9.20
N GLY A 593 14.97 -42.27 10.21
CA GLY A 593 16.17 -43.11 10.27
C GLY A 593 17.44 -42.39 9.80
N ALA A 594 18.59 -42.88 10.24
CA ALA A 594 19.90 -42.42 9.76
C ALA A 594 20.23 -43.05 8.42
N ALA A 595 20.90 -42.31 7.55
CA ALA A 595 21.39 -42.86 6.30
C ALA A 595 22.56 -43.83 6.57
N GLU A 596 22.50 -45.03 5.99
CA GLU A 596 23.52 -46.07 6.20
C GLU A 596 24.77 -45.81 5.34
N GLU A 597 25.96 -46.19 5.83
CA GLU A 597 27.20 -46.14 5.04
C GLU A 597 27.12 -46.93 3.72
N SER A 598 26.28 -47.96 3.69
CA SER A 598 26.00 -48.78 2.51
C SER A 598 25.42 -47.95 1.35
N GLU A 599 24.68 -46.87 1.65
CA GLU A 599 24.02 -46.00 0.69
C GLU A 599 24.99 -45.06 -0.05
N TYR A 600 26.20 -44.82 0.50
CA TYR A 600 27.17 -43.87 -0.04
C TYR A 600 28.48 -44.49 -0.53
N LYS A 601 28.60 -45.83 -0.53
CA LYS A 601 29.74 -46.51 -1.14
C LYS A 601 29.75 -46.30 -2.65
N ILE A 602 30.51 -45.29 -3.10
CA ILE A 602 30.81 -45.05 -4.50
C ILE A 602 31.64 -46.23 -5.02
N THR A 603 30.95 -47.23 -5.55
CA THR A 603 31.59 -48.27 -6.36
C THR A 603 32.01 -47.58 -7.64
N LYS A 604 33.32 -47.44 -7.92
CA LYS A 604 33.87 -46.88 -9.18
C LYS A 604 33.03 -47.37 -10.37
N GLN A 605 32.18 -46.50 -10.92
CA GLN A 605 31.10 -46.90 -11.80
C GLN A 605 31.62 -47.14 -13.22
N THR A 606 31.81 -48.40 -13.59
CA THR A 606 31.82 -48.82 -15.00
C THR A 606 30.37 -49.05 -15.46
N LEU A 607 30.09 -48.89 -16.76
CA LEU A 607 28.75 -49.03 -17.38
C LEU A 607 27.99 -50.32 -17.00
N LYS A 608 28.68 -51.37 -16.52
CA LYS A 608 28.09 -52.61 -16.02
C LYS A 608 27.27 -52.42 -14.73
N ASN A 609 27.49 -51.37 -13.95
CA ASN A 609 26.84 -51.13 -12.65
C ASN A 609 25.55 -50.28 -12.74
N LYS A 610 25.08 -49.92 -13.94
CA LYS A 610 23.84 -49.13 -14.15
C LYS A 610 22.62 -49.97 -14.53
N LEU A 611 22.74 -51.30 -14.57
CA LEU A 611 21.64 -52.18 -14.96
C LEU A 611 21.00 -52.81 -13.72
N VAL A 612 19.69 -52.63 -13.58
CA VAL A 612 18.87 -53.36 -12.60
C VAL A 612 18.31 -54.61 -13.25
N SER A 613 18.31 -55.74 -12.53
CA SER A 613 17.66 -56.98 -12.98
C SER A 613 16.21 -56.93 -12.56
N LEU A 614 15.29 -56.84 -13.52
CA LEU A 614 13.85 -56.76 -13.28
C LEU A 614 13.18 -58.06 -13.70
N LYS A 615 12.19 -58.50 -12.93
CA LYS A 615 11.30 -59.61 -13.30
C LYS A 615 10.16 -59.03 -14.13
N ILE A 616 9.91 -59.56 -15.32
CA ILE A 616 8.82 -59.11 -16.19
C ILE A 616 7.77 -60.22 -16.22
N CYS A 617 6.57 -59.88 -15.76
CA CYS A 617 5.44 -60.80 -15.69
C CYS A 617 4.21 -60.17 -16.33
N SER A 618 3.25 -60.99 -16.74
CA SER A 618 1.91 -60.52 -17.06
C SER A 618 0.87 -61.20 -16.16
N PRO A 619 0.04 -60.43 -15.44
CA PRO A 619 -1.11 -60.98 -14.72
C PRO A 619 -2.11 -61.71 -15.63
N LEU A 620 -2.11 -61.39 -16.94
CA LEU A 620 -2.98 -62.01 -17.94
C LEU A 620 -2.47 -63.40 -18.39
N LEU A 621 -1.21 -63.73 -18.10
CA LEU A 621 -0.59 -65.01 -18.43
C LEU A 621 0.00 -65.65 -17.14
N PRO A 622 -0.85 -66.15 -16.22
CA PRO A 622 -0.42 -66.62 -14.90
C PRO A 622 0.51 -67.84 -14.93
N ASN A 623 0.53 -68.58 -16.05
CA ASN A 623 1.39 -69.75 -16.24
C ASN A 623 2.72 -69.42 -16.97
N MET A 624 3.01 -68.14 -17.21
CA MET A 624 4.28 -67.72 -17.81
C MET A 624 5.35 -67.55 -16.73
N ASP A 625 6.50 -68.19 -16.93
CA ASP A 625 7.67 -67.95 -16.09
C ASP A 625 8.14 -66.49 -16.21
N PRO A 626 8.46 -65.82 -15.08
CA PRO A 626 8.97 -64.45 -15.09
C PRO A 626 10.21 -64.29 -15.98
N ILE A 627 10.17 -63.36 -16.93
CA ILE A 627 11.33 -63.04 -17.76
C ILE A 627 12.24 -62.08 -16.99
N ILE A 628 13.47 -62.52 -16.67
CA ILE A 628 14.45 -61.66 -16.00
C ILE A 628 15.22 -60.85 -17.04
N LYS A 629 15.16 -59.52 -16.96
CA LYS A 629 15.87 -58.63 -17.88
C LYS A 629 16.69 -57.58 -17.13
N LYS A 630 17.94 -57.40 -17.55
CA LYS A 630 18.81 -56.31 -17.07
C LYS A 630 18.55 -55.05 -17.87
N LEU A 631 18.07 -54.00 -17.20
CA LEU A 631 17.63 -52.75 -17.82
C LEU A 631 18.32 -51.54 -17.16
N PRO A 632 18.70 -50.51 -17.93
CA PRO A 632 19.25 -49.29 -17.35
C PRO A 632 18.15 -48.45 -16.72
N LEU A 633 18.39 -47.92 -15.52
CA LEU A 633 17.43 -47.05 -14.83
C LEU A 633 17.16 -45.74 -15.57
N THR A 634 18.07 -45.32 -16.45
CA THR A 634 17.92 -44.15 -17.33
C THR A 634 17.08 -44.43 -18.58
N MET A 635 16.51 -45.63 -18.73
CA MET A 635 15.58 -45.91 -19.82
C MET A 635 14.25 -45.23 -19.54
N SER A 636 13.63 -44.63 -20.55
CA SER A 636 12.28 -44.09 -20.42
C SER A 636 11.20 -45.17 -20.43
N VAL A 637 10.07 -44.90 -19.78
CA VAL A 637 8.90 -45.79 -19.79
C VAL A 637 8.41 -46.03 -21.24
N LEU A 638 8.46 -45.02 -22.11
CA LEU A 638 8.12 -45.19 -23.54
C LEU A 638 9.00 -46.22 -24.26
N LYS A 639 10.31 -46.20 -24.00
CA LYS A 639 11.24 -47.19 -24.57
C LYS A 639 10.97 -48.58 -24.03
N LEU A 640 10.65 -48.69 -22.73
CA LEU A 640 10.24 -49.95 -22.12
C LEU A 640 8.95 -50.49 -22.76
N LYS A 641 7.93 -49.64 -22.92
CA LYS A 641 6.66 -49.96 -23.60
C LYS A 641 6.85 -50.42 -25.05
N SER A 642 7.83 -49.85 -25.75
CA SER A 642 8.16 -50.24 -27.13
C SER A 642 8.91 -51.58 -27.23
N MET A 643 9.66 -51.94 -26.19
CA MET A 643 10.50 -53.15 -26.16
C MET A 643 9.71 -54.39 -25.73
N LEU A 644 8.83 -54.26 -24.73
CA LEU A 644 8.14 -55.39 -24.10
C LEU A 644 7.21 -56.21 -25.04
N PRO A 645 6.45 -55.63 -25.99
CA PRO A 645 5.61 -56.41 -26.90
C PRO A 645 6.44 -57.35 -27.77
N LYS A 646 7.62 -56.89 -28.21
CA LYS A 646 8.57 -57.72 -28.98
C LYS A 646 9.17 -58.83 -28.12
N LEU A 647 9.46 -58.53 -26.85
CA LEU A 647 10.06 -59.49 -25.91
C LEU A 647 9.06 -60.60 -25.52
N LEU A 648 7.80 -60.23 -25.30
CA LEU A 648 6.72 -61.13 -24.89
C LEU A 648 5.96 -61.74 -26.08
N LYS A 649 6.35 -61.43 -27.33
CA LYS A 649 5.67 -61.85 -28.57
C LYS A 649 4.17 -61.53 -28.56
N LEU A 650 3.82 -60.32 -28.11
CA LEU A 650 2.45 -59.84 -28.02
C LEU A 650 2.07 -59.11 -29.32
N ASP A 651 0.88 -59.39 -29.83
CA ASP A 651 0.26 -58.62 -30.92
C ASP A 651 -0.65 -57.53 -30.32
N ALA A 652 -0.04 -56.55 -29.66
CA ALA A 652 -0.73 -55.48 -28.95
C ALA A 652 -0.25 -54.09 -29.43
N GLN A 653 -1.20 -53.21 -29.79
CA GLN A 653 -0.91 -51.84 -30.23
C GLN A 653 -0.50 -50.91 -29.08
N SER A 654 -0.92 -51.22 -27.85
CA SER A 654 -0.60 -50.45 -26.64
C SER A 654 -0.51 -51.36 -25.44
N ILE A 655 0.40 -51.06 -24.51
CA ILE A 655 0.53 -51.80 -23.25
C ILE A 655 0.56 -50.83 -22.06
N ASN A 656 -0.06 -51.24 -20.96
CA ASN A 656 -0.03 -50.58 -19.67
C ASN A 656 0.97 -51.29 -18.77
N LEU A 657 1.81 -50.48 -18.12
CA LEU A 657 2.87 -50.97 -17.24
C LEU A 657 2.64 -50.48 -15.83
N SER A 658 2.96 -51.34 -14.89
CA SER A 658 3.11 -51.01 -13.48
C SER A 658 4.26 -51.83 -12.91
N TYR A 659 4.70 -51.51 -11.71
CA TYR A 659 5.71 -52.29 -11.02
C TYR A 659 5.31 -52.59 -9.58
N LYS A 660 5.84 -53.71 -9.09
CA LYS A 660 5.68 -54.18 -7.72
C LYS A 660 7.06 -54.29 -7.07
N PRO A 661 7.32 -53.53 -5.99
CA PRO A 661 8.56 -53.62 -5.25
C PRO A 661 8.74 -55.00 -4.59
N GLU A 662 9.96 -55.55 -4.61
CA GLU A 662 10.26 -56.84 -3.95
C GLU A 662 10.27 -56.71 -2.41
N LYS A 663 10.69 -55.55 -1.89
CA LYS A 663 10.92 -55.33 -0.44
C LYS A 663 9.67 -54.96 0.36
N VAL A 664 8.51 -54.79 -0.27
CA VAL A 664 7.26 -54.45 0.41
C VAL A 664 6.53 -55.74 0.80
N ILE A 665 6.36 -55.95 2.11
CA ILE A 665 5.76 -57.15 2.71
C ILE A 665 4.26 -57.26 2.35
N ASP A 666 3.62 -56.13 2.04
CA ASP A 666 2.22 -56.06 1.68
C ASP A 666 2.01 -56.42 0.20
N ARG A 667 1.26 -57.49 -0.06
CA ARG A 667 1.22 -58.14 -1.40
C ARG A 667 0.43 -57.36 -2.44
N GLU A 668 -0.19 -56.23 -2.10
CA GLU A 668 -1.12 -55.49 -2.96
C GLU A 668 -0.60 -54.14 -3.48
N VAL A 669 0.60 -53.68 -3.10
CA VAL A 669 1.12 -52.39 -3.60
C VAL A 669 1.63 -52.54 -5.03
N GLU A 670 0.88 -51.97 -5.96
CA GLU A 670 1.21 -51.88 -7.38
C GLU A 670 1.27 -50.41 -7.82
N ILE A 671 2.40 -49.99 -8.37
CA ILE A 671 2.65 -48.59 -8.74
C ILE A 671 2.60 -48.45 -10.26
N PRO A 672 1.71 -47.61 -10.82
CA PRO A 672 1.60 -47.43 -12.26
C PRO A 672 2.82 -46.71 -12.84
N LEU A 673 3.25 -47.13 -14.03
CA LEU A 673 4.23 -46.42 -14.86
C LEU A 673 3.48 -45.60 -15.91
N ASP A 674 2.83 -44.53 -15.44
CA ASP A 674 1.86 -43.72 -16.16
C ASP A 674 2.48 -42.57 -16.99
N ASN A 675 3.74 -42.24 -16.75
CA ASN A 675 4.44 -41.18 -17.47
C ASN A 675 5.50 -41.73 -18.44
N ASP A 676 5.16 -41.75 -19.74
CA ASP A 676 6.00 -42.27 -20.83
C ASP A 676 7.34 -41.55 -21.00
N LEU A 677 7.41 -40.26 -20.65
CA LEU A 677 8.62 -39.45 -20.79
C LEU A 677 9.58 -39.58 -19.61
N GLN A 678 9.13 -40.18 -18.49
CA GLN A 678 9.97 -40.36 -17.31
C GLN A 678 10.89 -41.57 -17.44
N GLU A 679 12.04 -41.47 -16.78
CA GLU A 679 13.00 -42.57 -16.66
C GLU A 679 12.60 -43.55 -15.55
N LEU A 680 13.02 -44.82 -15.63
CA LEU A 680 12.72 -45.81 -14.58
C LEU A 680 13.24 -45.39 -13.19
N ASN A 681 14.32 -44.60 -13.13
CA ASN A 681 14.86 -44.04 -11.89
C ASN A 681 13.87 -43.10 -11.18
N PHE A 682 13.02 -42.39 -11.93
CA PHE A 682 12.00 -41.51 -11.35
C PHE A 682 11.04 -42.28 -10.44
N PHE A 683 10.72 -43.53 -10.82
CA PHE A 683 9.83 -44.40 -10.08
C PHE A 683 10.53 -45.16 -8.94
N SER A 684 11.81 -44.88 -8.64
CA SER A 684 12.57 -45.56 -7.58
C SER A 684 12.57 -47.09 -7.73
N ILE A 685 12.60 -47.59 -8.97
CA ILE A 685 12.67 -49.03 -9.25
C ILE A 685 14.02 -49.60 -8.79
N GLU A 686 13.99 -50.74 -8.08
CA GLU A 686 15.17 -51.41 -7.55
C GLU A 686 15.44 -52.77 -8.22
N ASN A 687 16.57 -53.39 -7.87
CA ASN A 687 16.92 -54.71 -8.37
C ASN A 687 15.97 -55.79 -7.79
N ASN A 688 15.52 -56.69 -8.66
CA ASN A 688 14.55 -57.76 -8.45
C ASN A 688 13.07 -57.34 -8.37
N ASP A 689 12.77 -56.06 -8.53
CA ASP A 689 11.38 -55.60 -8.66
C ASP A 689 10.69 -56.23 -9.88
N THR A 690 9.37 -56.33 -9.80
CA THR A 690 8.54 -56.97 -10.83
C THR A 690 7.81 -55.93 -11.66
N ILE A 691 8.09 -55.85 -12.96
CA ILE A 691 7.29 -55.11 -13.94
C ILE A 691 6.12 -55.98 -14.36
N LEU A 692 4.91 -55.45 -14.21
CA LEU A 692 3.66 -56.07 -14.64
C LEU A 692 3.22 -55.46 -15.97
N VAL A 693 2.99 -56.32 -16.95
CA VAL A 693 2.58 -55.93 -18.30
C VAL A 693 1.14 -56.34 -18.54
N ARG A 694 0.30 -55.37 -18.90
CA ARG A 694 -1.08 -55.55 -19.34
C ARG A 694 -1.26 -54.94 -20.73
N TRP A 695 -2.09 -55.54 -21.57
CA TRP A 695 -2.36 -55.05 -22.91
C TRP A 695 -3.84 -55.18 -23.25
#